data_AF-A0A6G6XCT0-F1
#
_entry.id   AF-A0A6G6XCT0-F1
#
_cell.length_a   1.000
_cell.length_b   1.000
_cell.length_c   1.000
_cell.angle_alpha   90.00
_cell.angle_beta   90.00
_cell.angle_gamma   90.00
#
_symmetry.space_group_name_H-M   'P 1'
#
loop_
_entity.id
_entity.type
_entity.pdbx_description
1 polymer ?
#
loop_
_entity_poly.entity_id
_entity_poly.type
_entity_poly.pdbx_seq_one_letter_code
_entity_poly.pdbx_strand_id
1 'polypeptide(L)'
;MLDELERSGVGWFWSTDPEGHLTYVSEAIAERINLPLDQFVGQPLQAVFESKEGEGRTKSLSLKMGARKSFSGFAVAPVAGNREVVIRLSGRPAFSSNGAFLGFRGTGADITEEYHREEETARLARFDSLTGLSNRHRMSHSIETTLTAFRAAKRNCAILMMDLDRFKQVNDTLGHAAGDELLKQVASRLQRAVDRDCEIGRLGGDEFQIMLPDIDDRGELGEIASKIIAMLTQPYSLEEGRCVIGASVGIAIAPHDGVTREEVVRSADLALYAAKNGGRGQFRFYSGDLANEAIFRRRLEGDLQEAVRDEQLFLQYQPVLSIENDRVVGLEALVCWNHPQRGEIDPDEFQSIAENSTQVVEVGNWTITQACKEASSWPVALRVAVNVPTKQFMADGFVDSVRKALADADLDPDRLELEVKESVFFGDANTVDKKLGALFKMGVRLTLDEFGTGYSSLSYLRRAPFDSIKIGDMICTPNLEEDSREQGLLTAVAALAKALNMTTIASGIETIGQHEALKASGVRCVQGPLYAEIVSGEEVLAELAGGSWQIEPSADRMSRARRRTLLRKIQVIHDDYSYEVTLRNLSKSGALIQGLADVPTETQFVVDLGGGQLAVATVVRSAGDTQGLEFETPLVEDGAGGLCTRHRVSPYALASAGAPLAALSPGDYKAMQGGGLNSPGSIPKFAYAPVGSYEAA
;
A
#
# COMPACT_ATOMS: atom_id res chain seq x y z
N MET A 1 13.37 35.11 60.12
CA MET A 1 12.23 34.23 59.80
C MET A 1 11.76 34.34 58.34
N LEU A 2 11.35 35.50 57.81
CA LEU A 2 11.01 35.63 56.37
C LEU A 2 12.28 35.50 55.49
N ASP A 3 13.32 36.27 55.79
CA ASP A 3 14.61 36.21 55.07
C ASP A 3 15.30 34.84 55.14
N GLU A 4 15.10 34.08 56.22
CA GLU A 4 15.63 32.71 56.36
C GLU A 4 14.84 31.70 55.50
N LEU A 5 13.54 31.94 55.30
CA LEU A 5 12.70 31.11 54.43
C LEU A 5 13.01 31.39 52.95
N GLU A 6 13.25 32.65 52.58
CA GLU A 6 13.64 33.03 51.22
C GLU A 6 15.03 32.51 50.85
N ARG A 7 15.98 32.53 51.78
CA ARG A 7 17.32 31.93 51.59
C ARG A 7 17.32 30.41 51.47
N SER A 8 16.24 29.73 51.88
CA SER A 8 16.12 28.28 51.76
C SER A 8 15.86 27.82 50.33
N GLY A 9 15.42 28.71 49.43
CA GLY A 9 15.11 28.39 48.03
C GLY A 9 13.86 27.51 47.82
N VAL A 10 13.15 27.11 48.88
CA VAL A 10 12.01 26.18 48.82
C VAL A 10 10.70 26.87 48.38
N GLY A 11 10.64 28.20 48.42
CA GLY A 11 9.52 28.98 47.91
C GLY A 11 9.82 30.47 47.93
N TRP A 12 9.15 31.23 47.06
CA TRP A 12 9.26 32.68 46.97
C TRP A 12 7.92 33.36 47.26
N PHE A 13 7.97 34.63 47.63
CA PHE A 13 6.82 35.46 47.97
C PHE A 13 6.64 36.57 46.96
N TRP A 14 5.39 37.01 46.81
CA TRP A 14 5.05 38.15 45.98
C TRP A 14 3.86 38.91 46.53
N SER A 15 3.78 40.19 46.19
CA SER A 15 2.60 41.01 46.42
C SER A 15 2.33 41.95 45.27
N THR A 16 1.08 42.39 45.17
CA THR A 16 0.63 43.38 44.19
C THR A 16 -0.06 44.54 44.89
N ASP A 17 -0.17 45.67 44.18
CA ASP A 17 -1.08 46.78 44.52
C ASP A 17 -2.55 46.44 44.15
N PRO A 18 -3.54 47.31 44.44
CA PRO A 18 -4.93 47.10 44.06
C PRO A 18 -5.17 46.98 42.55
N GLU A 19 -4.29 47.54 41.72
CA GLU A 19 -4.32 47.51 40.27
C GLU A 19 -3.70 46.23 39.68
N GLY A 20 -2.99 45.44 40.49
CA GLY A 20 -2.38 44.17 40.11
C GLY A 20 -0.90 44.27 39.70
N HIS A 21 -0.25 45.43 39.88
CA HIS A 21 1.18 45.59 39.66
C HIS A 21 1.97 45.00 40.82
N LEU A 22 3.03 44.27 40.51
CA LEU A 22 3.91 43.67 41.51
C LEU A 22 4.57 44.76 42.35
N THR A 23 4.32 44.75 43.66
CA THR A 23 4.96 45.64 44.63
C THR A 23 6.15 45.00 45.31
N TYR A 24 6.21 43.67 45.28
CA TYR A 24 7.27 42.88 45.87
C TYR A 24 7.37 41.51 45.20
N VAL A 25 8.59 41.04 45.01
CA VAL A 25 8.95 39.70 44.56
C VAL A 25 10.26 39.34 45.27
N SER A 26 10.36 38.13 45.83
CA SER A 26 11.61 37.68 46.49
C SER A 26 12.79 37.66 45.51
N GLU A 27 13.98 38.03 45.95
CA GLU A 27 15.20 38.08 45.13
C GLU A 27 15.58 36.72 44.53
N ALA A 28 15.34 35.64 45.28
CA ALA A 28 15.64 34.27 44.85
C ALA A 28 14.98 33.87 43.52
N ILE A 29 13.77 34.38 43.22
CA ILE A 29 13.11 34.06 41.95
C ILE A 29 13.63 34.94 40.79
N ALA A 30 14.04 36.18 41.08
CA ALA A 30 14.66 37.06 40.09
C ALA A 30 16.00 36.48 39.60
N GLU A 31 16.82 35.95 40.52
CA GLU A 31 18.03 35.20 40.18
C GLU A 31 17.72 33.93 39.37
N ARG A 32 16.71 33.15 39.79
CA ARG A 32 16.34 31.90 39.10
C ARG A 32 15.84 32.11 37.67
N ILE A 33 15.07 33.17 37.45
CA ILE A 33 14.56 33.59 36.13
C ILE A 33 15.66 34.33 35.33
N ASN A 34 16.76 34.73 35.96
CA ASN A 34 17.81 35.55 35.36
C ASN A 34 17.27 36.89 34.82
N LEU A 35 16.49 37.58 35.64
CA LEU A 35 15.96 38.92 35.38
C LEU A 35 16.19 39.82 36.60
N PRO A 36 16.57 41.10 36.42
CA PRO A 36 16.75 42.01 37.54
C PRO A 36 15.39 42.41 38.15
N LEU A 37 15.37 42.64 39.46
CA LEU A 37 14.14 42.91 40.23
C LEU A 37 13.34 44.13 39.76
N ASP A 38 14.03 45.13 39.19
CA ASP A 38 13.42 46.35 38.63
C ASP A 38 12.53 46.09 37.41
N GLN A 39 12.70 44.94 36.75
CA GLN A 39 11.82 44.49 35.66
C GLN A 39 10.58 43.74 36.16
N PHE A 40 10.54 43.32 37.44
CA PHE A 40 9.36 42.71 38.05
C PHE A 40 8.48 43.77 38.72
N VAL A 41 9.08 44.62 39.55
CA VAL A 41 8.35 45.58 40.38
C VAL A 41 7.73 46.69 39.50
N GLY A 42 6.46 46.99 39.74
CA GLY A 42 5.67 47.96 38.98
C GLY A 42 5.03 47.40 37.72
N GLN A 43 5.32 46.14 37.34
CA GLN A 43 4.68 45.48 36.20
C GLN A 43 3.44 44.69 36.64
N PRO A 44 2.38 44.60 35.80
CA PRO A 44 1.26 43.70 36.06
C PRO A 44 1.73 42.25 36.17
N LEU A 45 1.23 41.50 37.16
CA LEU A 45 1.61 40.09 37.36
C LEU A 45 1.45 39.25 36.07
N GLN A 46 0.44 39.54 35.25
CA GLN A 46 0.14 38.83 34.00
C GLN A 46 1.02 39.26 32.82
N ALA A 47 1.72 40.39 32.93
CA ALA A 47 2.72 40.81 31.94
C ALA A 47 4.07 40.14 32.19
N VAL A 48 4.33 39.74 33.43
CA VAL A 48 5.57 39.07 33.84
C VAL A 48 5.48 37.56 33.70
N PHE A 49 4.30 36.98 33.95
CA PHE A 49 4.08 35.53 33.93
C PHE A 49 2.94 35.11 32.99
N GLU A 50 3.22 34.14 32.13
CA GLU A 50 2.26 33.49 31.23
C GLU A 50 1.82 32.12 31.76
N SER A 51 0.57 31.73 31.49
CA SER A 51 0.04 30.43 31.93
C SER A 51 0.63 29.28 31.11
N LYS A 52 1.02 28.19 31.78
CA LYS A 52 1.45 26.93 31.16
C LYS A 52 0.34 25.87 31.08
N GLU A 53 -0.81 26.08 31.73
CA GLU A 53 -2.00 25.22 31.52
C GLU A 53 -2.64 25.58 30.16
N GLY A 54 -2.74 24.59 29.25
CA GLY A 54 -3.25 24.76 27.89
C GLY A 54 -4.70 25.27 27.82
N GLU A 55 -5.09 25.77 26.64
CA GLU A 55 -6.41 26.36 26.30
C GLU A 55 -7.59 25.39 26.54
N GLY A 56 -7.88 25.08 27.80
CA GLY A 56 -8.95 24.20 28.25
C GLY A 56 -9.77 24.94 29.32
N ARG A 57 -10.84 25.58 28.87
CA ARG A 57 -11.94 26.20 29.64
C ARG A 57 -11.97 25.80 31.13
N THR A 58 -11.44 26.65 32.04
CA THR A 58 -12.03 27.03 33.36
C THR A 58 -11.08 27.68 34.40
N LYS A 59 -9.77 27.85 34.16
CA LYS A 59 -8.86 28.48 35.14
C LYS A 59 -8.06 29.65 34.55
N SER A 60 -8.70 30.78 34.27
CA SER A 60 -7.95 32.01 33.96
C SER A 60 -7.51 32.69 35.26
N LEU A 61 -6.20 32.85 35.45
CA LEU A 61 -5.60 33.61 36.55
C LEU A 61 -6.16 35.04 36.60
N SER A 62 -6.29 35.68 35.43
CA SER A 62 -6.86 37.02 35.26
C SER A 62 -8.30 37.11 35.77
N LEU A 63 -9.12 36.08 35.52
CA LEU A 63 -10.50 36.04 36.01
C LEU A 63 -10.58 35.95 37.54
N LYS A 64 -9.70 35.15 38.18
CA LYS A 64 -9.66 35.02 39.64
C LYS A 64 -9.16 36.29 40.31
N MET A 65 -8.18 36.96 39.70
CA MET A 65 -7.67 38.24 40.19
C MET A 65 -8.72 39.35 40.06
N GLY A 66 -9.39 39.45 38.91
CA GLY A 66 -10.48 40.41 38.68
C GLY A 66 -11.66 40.19 39.64
N ALA A 67 -11.99 38.94 39.94
CA ALA A 67 -13.02 38.60 40.92
C ALA A 67 -12.57 38.74 42.40
N ARG A 68 -11.31 39.14 42.65
CA ARG A 68 -10.71 39.27 43.98
C ARG A 68 -10.85 37.99 44.82
N LYS A 69 -10.70 36.82 44.19
CA LYS A 69 -10.80 35.50 44.83
C LYS A 69 -9.42 34.90 45.05
N SER A 70 -9.29 34.10 46.11
CA SER A 70 -8.10 33.29 46.32
C SER A 70 -7.91 32.27 45.20
N PHE A 71 -6.65 31.97 44.90
CA PHE A 71 -6.25 31.00 43.90
C PHE A 71 -5.01 30.23 44.36
N SER A 72 -4.87 29.00 43.88
CA SER A 72 -3.79 28.09 44.25
C SER A 72 -3.52 27.14 43.10
N GLY A 73 -2.25 26.77 42.92
CA GLY A 73 -1.84 25.73 41.99
C GLY A 73 -1.79 26.15 40.52
N PHE A 74 -1.58 27.42 40.20
CA PHE A 74 -1.48 27.89 38.81
C PHE A 74 -0.06 27.73 38.29
N ALA A 75 0.17 26.89 37.29
CA ALA A 75 1.47 26.78 36.64
C ALA A 75 1.69 27.95 35.68
N VAL A 76 2.75 28.73 35.90
CA VAL A 76 3.12 29.89 35.09
C VAL A 76 4.60 29.85 34.73
N ALA A 77 4.97 30.47 33.61
CA ALA A 77 6.35 30.66 33.18
C ALA A 77 6.63 32.16 32.98
N PRO A 78 7.88 32.62 33.13
CA PRO A 78 8.21 34.02 32.92
C PRO A 78 8.16 34.37 31.42
N VAL A 79 7.66 35.56 31.09
CA VAL A 79 7.55 36.06 29.71
C VAL A 79 8.93 36.47 29.16
N ALA A 80 9.90 36.79 30.02
CA ALA A 80 11.27 37.17 29.66
C ALA A 80 12.30 36.46 30.57
N GLY A 81 13.58 36.51 30.21
CA GLY A 81 14.64 35.78 30.92
C GLY A 81 14.63 34.29 30.61
N ASN A 82 14.84 33.45 31.63
CA ASN A 82 14.82 32.00 31.52
C ASN A 82 13.38 31.45 31.46
N ARG A 83 12.87 31.29 30.24
CA ARG A 83 11.51 30.79 29.95
C ARG A 83 11.30 29.30 30.23
N GLU A 84 12.36 28.55 30.55
CA GLU A 84 12.23 27.14 30.95
C GLU A 84 11.74 27.00 32.39
N VAL A 85 11.85 28.05 33.22
CA VAL A 85 11.41 28.01 34.61
C VAL A 85 9.88 27.94 34.68
N VAL A 86 9.36 26.93 35.38
CA VAL A 86 7.93 26.77 35.64
C VAL A 86 7.65 26.92 37.13
N ILE A 87 6.67 27.77 37.44
CA ILE A 87 6.35 28.16 38.80
C ILE A 87 4.88 27.85 39.12
N ARG A 88 4.66 27.24 40.29
CA ARG A 88 3.32 27.04 40.85
C ARG A 88 2.93 28.23 41.70
N LEU A 89 2.04 29.07 41.19
CA LEU A 89 1.59 30.31 41.81
C LEU A 89 0.33 30.13 42.66
N SER A 90 0.33 30.73 43.84
CA SER A 90 -0.83 30.82 44.74
C SER A 90 -0.96 32.23 45.29
N GLY A 91 -2.18 32.74 45.43
CA GLY A 91 -2.43 34.12 45.85
C GLY A 91 -3.75 34.28 46.59
N ARG A 92 -3.77 35.22 47.55
CA ARG A 92 -4.96 35.60 48.32
C ARG A 92 -5.11 37.12 48.31
N PRO A 93 -6.36 37.64 48.22
CA PRO A 93 -6.60 39.07 48.31
C PRO A 93 -6.28 39.57 49.73
N ALA A 94 -5.65 40.73 49.82
CA ALA A 94 -5.40 41.45 51.06
C ALA A 94 -6.40 42.61 51.19
N PHE A 95 -6.92 42.83 52.39
CA PHE A 95 -7.82 43.94 52.71
C PHE A 95 -7.29 44.68 53.93
N SER A 96 -7.55 45.99 53.98
CA SER A 96 -7.25 46.80 55.16
C SER A 96 -8.27 46.54 56.28
N SER A 97 -8.03 47.11 57.45
CA SER A 97 -8.98 47.06 58.59
C SER A 97 -10.36 47.67 58.29
N ASN A 98 -10.47 48.54 57.26
CA ASN A 98 -11.73 49.14 56.83
C ASN A 98 -12.39 48.41 55.64
N GLY A 99 -11.84 47.26 55.21
CA GLY A 99 -12.39 46.45 54.11
C GLY A 99 -11.97 46.91 52.71
N ALA A 100 -11.13 47.93 52.57
CA ALA A 100 -10.57 48.33 51.27
C ALA A 100 -9.59 47.26 50.75
N PHE A 101 -9.68 46.94 49.46
CA PHE A 101 -8.79 45.99 48.79
C PHE A 101 -7.39 46.60 48.62
N LEU A 102 -6.36 45.87 49.05
CA LEU A 102 -4.96 46.31 49.06
C LEU A 102 -4.09 45.60 48.00
N GLY A 103 -4.68 44.76 47.16
CA GLY A 103 -3.96 43.91 46.21
C GLY A 103 -3.89 42.44 46.66
N PHE A 104 -3.04 41.65 46.03
CA PHE A 104 -2.82 40.24 46.36
C PHE A 104 -1.50 40.01 47.09
N ARG A 105 -1.45 38.98 47.92
CA ARG A 105 -0.23 38.41 48.48
C ARG A 105 -0.21 36.91 48.21
N GLY A 106 0.96 36.39 47.87
CA GLY A 106 1.06 35.01 47.44
C GLY A 106 2.43 34.39 47.60
N THR A 107 2.47 33.12 47.25
CA THR A 107 3.68 32.31 47.22
C THR A 107 3.84 31.70 45.84
N GLY A 108 5.07 31.41 45.45
CA GLY A 108 5.39 30.57 44.32
C GLY A 108 6.40 29.49 44.71
N ALA A 109 6.32 28.34 44.04
CA ALA A 109 7.28 27.26 44.16
C ALA A 109 7.84 26.93 42.77
N ASP A 110 9.16 26.81 42.65
CA ASP A 110 9.79 26.31 41.43
C ASP A 110 9.40 24.83 41.28
N ILE A 111 8.63 24.53 40.24
CA ILE A 111 8.19 23.19 39.88
C ILE A 111 8.77 22.78 38.53
N THR A 112 9.86 23.40 38.07
CA THR A 112 10.43 23.16 36.74
C THR A 112 10.73 21.68 36.51
N GLU A 113 11.43 21.03 37.45
CA GLU A 113 11.73 19.60 37.32
C GLU A 113 10.49 18.71 37.47
N GLU A 114 9.56 19.05 38.36
CA GLU A 114 8.30 18.29 38.53
C GLU A 114 7.44 18.39 37.28
N TYR A 115 7.30 19.59 36.73
CA TYR A 115 6.53 19.89 35.53
C TYR A 115 7.12 19.19 34.31
N HIS A 116 8.45 19.25 34.09
CA HIS A 116 9.08 18.53 32.98
C HIS A 116 9.00 17.01 33.15
N ARG A 117 9.13 16.48 34.37
CA ARG A 117 8.92 15.05 34.63
C ARG A 117 7.47 14.63 34.36
N GLU A 118 6.49 15.43 34.76
CA GLU A 118 5.07 15.18 34.49
C GLU A 118 4.76 15.28 32.99
N GLU A 119 5.30 16.28 32.30
CA GLU A 119 5.17 16.47 30.85
C GLU A 119 5.81 15.32 30.08
N GLU A 120 7.03 14.90 30.47
CA GLU A 120 7.71 13.75 29.89
C GLU A 120 6.95 12.46 30.18
N THR A 121 6.44 12.27 31.40
CA THR A 121 5.60 11.11 31.75
C THR A 121 4.32 11.08 30.92
N ALA A 122 3.65 12.23 30.77
CA ALA A 122 2.45 12.36 29.94
C ALA A 122 2.74 12.13 28.45
N ARG A 123 3.93 12.53 27.98
CA ARG A 123 4.41 12.28 26.63
C ARG A 123 4.70 10.79 26.42
N LEU A 124 5.45 10.15 27.30
CA LEU A 124 5.77 8.71 27.23
C LEU A 124 4.52 7.82 27.35
N ALA A 125 3.51 8.28 28.09
CA ALA A 125 2.21 7.61 28.15
C ALA A 125 1.46 7.63 26.81
N ARG A 126 1.80 8.55 25.89
CA ARG A 126 1.05 8.81 24.65
C ARG A 126 1.84 8.59 23.35
N PHE A 127 3.16 8.63 23.40
CA PHE A 127 4.03 8.62 22.23
C PHE A 127 5.11 7.55 22.34
N ASP A 128 5.50 6.99 21.20
CA ASP A 128 6.64 6.10 21.06
C ASP A 128 7.94 6.91 21.20
N SER A 129 8.84 6.47 22.09
CA SER A 129 10.06 7.21 22.42
C SER A 129 11.08 7.26 21.27
N LEU A 130 11.05 6.26 20.39
CA LEU A 130 11.99 6.15 19.26
C LEU A 130 11.55 7.02 18.07
N THR A 131 10.28 6.88 17.67
CA THR A 131 9.75 7.48 16.42
C THR A 131 9.00 8.78 16.65
N GLY A 132 8.57 9.08 17.87
CA GLY A 132 7.73 10.24 18.19
C GLY A 132 6.27 10.10 17.71
N LEU A 133 5.88 8.97 17.13
CA LEU A 133 4.51 8.66 16.72
C LEU A 133 3.63 8.34 17.94
N SER A 134 2.31 8.23 17.74
CA SER A 134 1.42 7.72 18.78
C SER A 134 1.84 6.32 19.21
N ASN A 135 1.83 6.04 20.52
CA ASN A 135 2.07 4.67 20.99
C ASN A 135 0.79 3.83 20.92
N ARG A 136 0.90 2.53 21.21
CA ARG A 136 -0.23 1.59 21.26
C ARG A 136 -1.39 2.06 22.14
N HIS A 137 -1.10 2.69 23.28
CA HIS A 137 -2.12 3.15 24.23
C HIS A 137 -2.93 4.32 23.64
N ARG A 138 -2.24 5.34 23.10
CA ARG A 138 -2.88 6.48 22.45
C ARG A 138 -3.69 6.05 21.23
N MET A 139 -3.13 5.21 20.37
CA MET A 139 -3.85 4.68 19.20
C MET A 139 -5.14 3.96 19.61
N SER A 140 -5.06 3.09 20.62
CA SER A 140 -6.24 2.37 21.11
C SER A 140 -7.33 3.33 21.60
N HIS A 141 -6.95 4.34 22.38
CA HIS A 141 -7.88 5.34 22.92
C HIS A 141 -8.49 6.22 21.81
N SER A 142 -7.69 6.66 20.84
CA SER A 142 -8.15 7.46 19.71
C SER A 142 -9.14 6.70 18.83
N ILE A 143 -8.88 5.43 18.52
CA ILE A 143 -9.78 4.59 17.74
C ILE A 143 -11.10 4.40 18.49
N GLU A 144 -11.05 4.03 19.77
CA GLU A 144 -12.25 3.83 20.59
C GLU A 144 -13.13 5.08 20.68
N THR A 145 -12.51 6.23 20.94
CA THR A 145 -13.19 7.53 21.01
C THR A 145 -13.81 7.91 19.67
N THR A 146 -13.07 7.73 18.58
CA THR A 146 -13.54 8.06 17.22
C THR A 146 -14.70 7.17 16.80
N LEU A 147 -14.60 5.85 16.99
CA LEU A 147 -15.66 4.91 16.65
C LEU A 147 -16.93 5.17 17.47
N THR A 148 -16.79 5.52 18.75
CA THR A 148 -17.93 5.87 19.62
C THR A 148 -18.65 7.12 19.11
N ALA A 149 -17.90 8.18 18.75
CA ALA A 149 -18.47 9.39 18.19
C ALA A 149 -19.12 9.15 16.82
N PHE A 150 -18.46 8.37 15.96
CA PHE A 150 -18.91 8.14 14.59
C PHE A 150 -20.11 7.21 14.49
N ARG A 151 -20.29 6.33 15.48
CA ARG A 151 -21.50 5.51 15.58
C ARG A 151 -22.78 6.35 15.70
N ALA A 152 -22.73 7.45 16.43
CA ALA A 152 -23.86 8.38 16.54
C ALA A 152 -24.06 9.19 15.25
N ALA A 153 -22.95 9.60 14.61
CA ALA A 153 -22.97 10.39 13.38
C ALA A 153 -23.18 9.55 12.09
N LYS A 154 -23.22 8.22 12.19
CA LYS A 154 -23.24 7.27 11.06
C LYS A 154 -22.07 7.47 10.08
N ARG A 155 -20.88 7.74 10.61
CA ARG A 155 -19.65 7.95 9.84
C ARG A 155 -18.74 6.72 9.87
N ASN A 156 -17.82 6.65 8.92
CA ASN A 156 -16.91 5.52 8.75
C ASN A 156 -15.52 5.81 9.32
N CYS A 157 -14.73 4.78 9.59
CA CYS A 157 -13.33 4.94 10.01
C CYS A 157 -12.51 3.77 9.47
N ALA A 158 -11.47 4.07 8.70
CA ALA A 158 -10.55 3.06 8.18
C ALA A 158 -9.32 2.93 9.08
N ILE A 159 -8.95 1.67 9.33
CA ILE A 159 -7.76 1.28 10.10
C ILE A 159 -6.85 0.49 9.17
N LEU A 160 -5.62 0.98 9.02
CA LEU A 160 -4.56 0.29 8.30
C LEU A 160 -3.57 -0.26 9.34
N MET A 161 -3.31 -1.56 9.27
CA MET A 161 -2.21 -2.21 10.00
C MET A 161 -1.06 -2.45 9.02
N MET A 162 0.16 -2.13 9.42
CA MET A 162 1.33 -2.22 8.57
C MET A 162 2.49 -2.89 9.29
N ASP A 163 3.28 -3.65 8.54
CA ASP A 163 4.51 -4.27 9.00
C ASP A 163 5.63 -4.09 7.97
N LEU A 164 6.86 -3.95 8.45
CA LEU A 164 8.03 -3.80 7.59
C LEU A 164 8.59 -5.15 7.18
N ASP A 165 8.52 -5.44 5.88
CA ASP A 165 9.02 -6.70 5.35
C ASP A 165 10.54 -6.76 5.46
N ARG A 166 11.05 -7.89 5.96
CA ARG A 166 12.48 -8.18 6.14
C ARG A 166 13.21 -7.23 7.11
N PHE A 167 12.51 -6.51 7.98
CA PHE A 167 13.14 -5.67 9.01
C PHE A 167 14.10 -6.45 9.91
N LYS A 168 13.74 -7.69 10.28
CA LYS A 168 14.64 -8.58 11.04
C LYS A 168 15.97 -8.82 10.34
N GLN A 169 15.98 -8.98 9.01
CA GLN A 169 17.21 -9.17 8.24
C GLN A 169 18.13 -7.96 8.32
N VAL A 170 17.56 -6.75 8.40
CA VAL A 170 18.33 -5.51 8.60
C VAL A 170 19.00 -5.53 9.98
N ASN A 171 18.26 -5.86 11.04
CA ASN A 171 18.85 -5.98 12.39
C ASN A 171 19.95 -7.05 12.45
N ASP A 172 19.72 -8.20 11.82
CA ASP A 172 20.67 -9.31 11.84
C ASP A 172 21.94 -9.01 11.02
N THR A 173 21.85 -8.16 9.99
CA THR A 173 22.97 -7.85 9.08
C THR A 173 23.72 -6.57 9.44
N LEU A 174 23.00 -5.50 9.82
CA LEU A 174 23.54 -4.15 10.07
C LEU A 174 23.50 -3.75 11.56
N GLY A 175 22.83 -4.53 12.41
CA GLY A 175 22.74 -4.30 13.85
C GLY A 175 21.51 -3.48 14.27
N HIS A 176 21.24 -3.48 15.58
CA HIS A 176 20.04 -2.83 16.15
C HIS A 176 20.05 -1.30 16.03
N ALA A 177 21.22 -0.65 16.09
CA ALA A 177 21.31 0.81 15.92
C ALA A 177 20.84 1.24 14.51
N ALA A 178 21.23 0.49 13.48
CA ALA A 178 20.78 0.67 12.11
C ALA A 178 19.26 0.43 11.98
N GLY A 179 18.73 -0.57 12.69
CA GLY A 179 17.28 -0.81 12.77
C GLY A 179 16.49 0.32 13.43
N ASP A 180 17.02 0.90 14.52
CA ASP A 180 16.40 2.03 15.20
C ASP A 180 16.38 3.29 14.33
N GLU A 181 17.45 3.55 13.60
CA GLU A 181 17.52 4.66 12.64
C GLU A 181 16.58 4.44 11.45
N LEU A 182 16.50 3.20 10.94
CA LEU A 182 15.55 2.81 9.91
C LEU A 182 14.11 3.10 10.36
N LEU A 183 13.73 2.74 11.59
CA LEU A 183 12.39 2.99 12.12
C LEU A 183 12.04 4.48 12.21
N LYS A 184 13.00 5.35 12.55
CA LYS A 184 12.80 6.80 12.52
C LYS A 184 12.58 7.32 11.11
N GLN A 185 13.36 6.84 10.14
CA GLN A 185 13.19 7.23 8.74
C GLN A 185 11.85 6.73 8.18
N VAL A 186 11.44 5.51 8.51
CA VAL A 186 10.11 4.96 8.17
C VAL A 186 9.00 5.85 8.72
N ALA A 187 9.06 6.21 10.01
CA ALA A 187 8.07 7.09 10.63
C ALA A 187 7.95 8.43 9.90
N SER A 188 9.09 9.04 9.54
CA SER A 188 9.11 10.30 8.80
C SER A 188 8.54 10.17 7.38
N ARG A 189 8.85 9.08 6.67
CA ARG A 189 8.29 8.82 5.33
C ARG A 189 6.79 8.55 5.39
N LEU A 190 6.33 7.81 6.39
CA LEU A 190 4.93 7.49 6.59
C LEU A 190 4.08 8.75 6.81
N GLN A 191 4.57 9.68 7.64
CA GLN A 191 3.93 10.98 7.86
C GLN A 191 3.81 11.82 6.59
N ARG A 192 4.76 11.71 5.65
CA ARG A 192 4.70 12.42 4.35
C ARG A 192 3.84 11.69 3.33
N ALA A 193 3.70 10.37 3.44
CA ALA A 193 2.90 9.58 2.53
C ALA A 193 1.41 9.88 2.69
N VAL A 194 0.96 10.00 3.94
CA VAL A 194 -0.44 10.24 4.31
C VAL A 194 -0.67 11.75 4.46
N ASP A 195 -0.96 12.42 3.34
CA ASP A 195 -1.25 13.86 3.28
C ASP A 195 -2.73 14.16 3.61
N ARG A 196 -3.17 13.72 4.79
CA ARG A 196 -4.55 13.89 5.28
C ARG A 196 -4.59 13.90 6.79
N ASP A 197 -5.70 14.40 7.35
CA ASP A 197 -6.00 14.27 8.77
C ASP A 197 -6.07 12.78 9.16
N CYS A 198 -5.00 12.30 9.78
CA CYS A 198 -4.84 10.93 10.19
C CYS A 198 -4.11 10.85 11.53
N GLU A 199 -4.22 9.71 12.20
CA GLU A 199 -3.36 9.39 13.33
C GLU A 199 -2.48 8.19 13.00
N ILE A 200 -1.17 8.37 13.14
CA ILE A 200 -0.17 7.35 12.86
C ILE A 200 0.50 6.96 14.18
N GLY A 201 0.56 5.66 14.45
CA GLY A 201 1.20 5.13 15.63
C GLY A 201 2.12 3.94 15.36
N ARG A 202 3.10 3.75 16.23
CA ARG A 202 3.94 2.56 16.28
C ARG A 202 3.47 1.69 17.44
N LEU A 203 3.09 0.45 17.13
CA LEU A 203 2.53 -0.48 18.13
C LEU A 203 3.62 -1.25 18.88
N GLY A 204 4.80 -1.36 18.28
CA GLY A 204 5.99 -2.03 18.81
C GLY A 204 6.76 -2.73 17.68
N GLY A 205 8.07 -2.94 17.86
CA GLY A 205 8.90 -3.59 16.82
C GLY A 205 8.84 -2.83 15.49
N ASP A 206 8.45 -3.55 14.44
CA ASP A 206 8.21 -3.13 13.06
C ASP A 206 6.72 -2.90 12.72
N GLU A 207 5.82 -2.94 13.70
CA GLU A 207 4.38 -2.76 13.51
C GLU A 207 3.95 -1.29 13.63
N PHE A 208 3.23 -0.82 12.62
CA PHE A 208 2.63 0.51 12.55
C PHE A 208 1.13 0.43 12.32
N GLN A 209 0.40 1.42 12.83
CA GLN A 209 -1.04 1.53 12.67
C GLN A 209 -1.41 2.94 12.23
N ILE A 210 -2.34 3.05 11.27
CA ILE A 210 -2.84 4.32 10.76
C ILE A 210 -4.36 4.32 10.90
N MET A 211 -4.90 5.39 11.47
CA MET A 211 -6.33 5.65 11.56
C MET A 211 -6.70 6.81 10.63
N LEU A 212 -7.62 6.54 9.71
CA LEU A 212 -8.18 7.52 8.79
C LEU A 212 -9.68 7.71 9.11
N PRO A 213 -10.06 8.82 9.73
CA PRO A 213 -11.47 9.13 9.99
C PRO A 213 -12.23 9.45 8.69
N ASP A 214 -13.49 9.03 8.62
CA ASP A 214 -14.49 9.41 7.62
C ASP A 214 -14.16 9.04 6.18
N ILE A 215 -13.57 7.86 6.01
CA ILE A 215 -13.28 7.27 4.70
C ILE A 215 -13.75 5.82 4.68
N ASP A 216 -14.48 5.45 3.62
CA ASP A 216 -14.83 4.07 3.28
C ASP A 216 -14.58 3.73 1.81
N ASP A 217 -14.11 4.69 1.03
CA ASP A 217 -13.77 4.55 -0.38
C ASP A 217 -12.53 3.64 -0.52
N ARG A 218 -12.75 2.42 -1.00
CA ARG A 218 -11.69 1.43 -1.21
C ARG A 218 -10.74 1.81 -2.33
N GLY A 219 -11.16 2.62 -3.30
CA GLY A 219 -10.27 3.15 -4.32
C GLY A 219 -9.25 4.11 -3.71
N GLU A 220 -9.74 5.11 -2.96
CA GLU A 220 -8.86 6.08 -2.29
C GLU A 220 -7.97 5.42 -1.22
N LEU A 221 -8.51 4.49 -0.43
CA LEU A 221 -7.73 3.73 0.56
C LEU A 221 -6.64 2.87 -0.11
N GLY A 222 -6.94 2.28 -1.26
CA GLY A 222 -5.97 1.52 -2.06
C GLY A 222 -4.84 2.42 -2.58
N GLU A 223 -5.16 3.60 -3.11
CA GLU A 223 -4.15 4.59 -3.54
C GLU A 223 -3.24 5.02 -2.39
N ILE A 224 -3.81 5.30 -1.20
CA ILE A 224 -3.02 5.63 -0.01
C ILE A 224 -2.10 4.48 0.37
N ALA A 225 -2.60 3.24 0.39
CA ALA A 225 -1.81 2.07 0.74
C ALA A 225 -0.68 1.80 -0.27
N SER A 226 -0.97 1.87 -1.57
CA SER A 226 0.03 1.76 -2.63
C SER A 226 1.10 2.85 -2.51
N LYS A 227 0.71 4.09 -2.23
CA LYS A 227 1.65 5.20 -2.00
C LYS A 227 2.54 4.95 -0.80
N ILE A 228 1.98 4.46 0.31
CA ILE A 228 2.76 4.09 1.52
C ILE A 228 3.78 3.01 1.15
N ILE A 229 3.37 1.93 0.52
CA ILE A 229 4.25 0.82 0.14
C ILE A 229 5.37 1.33 -0.76
N ALA A 230 5.04 2.05 -1.84
CA ALA A 230 6.02 2.61 -2.77
C ALA A 230 7.02 3.55 -2.05
N MET A 231 6.55 4.40 -1.14
CA MET A 231 7.42 5.31 -0.38
C MET A 231 8.31 4.58 0.64
N LEU A 232 7.84 3.48 1.21
CA LEU A 232 8.64 2.72 2.18
C LEU A 232 9.61 1.75 1.52
N THR A 233 9.35 1.30 0.29
CA THR A 233 10.25 0.48 -0.52
C THR A 233 11.47 1.24 -1.05
N GLN A 234 11.46 2.57 -0.94
CA GLN A 234 12.61 3.41 -1.22
C GLN A 234 13.83 3.00 -0.36
N PRO A 235 15.06 2.87 -0.90
CA PRO A 235 16.27 2.58 -0.13
C PRO A 235 16.50 3.57 1.00
N TYR A 236 17.03 3.06 2.10
CA TYR A 236 17.44 3.84 3.26
C TYR A 236 18.95 3.97 3.25
N SER A 237 19.43 5.19 3.52
CA SER A 237 20.84 5.43 3.77
C SER A 237 21.04 5.46 5.28
N LEU A 238 21.74 4.45 5.78
CA LEU A 238 22.14 4.29 7.17
C LEU A 238 23.65 4.51 7.27
N GLU A 239 24.17 4.74 8.47
CA GLU A 239 25.60 4.95 8.68
C GLU A 239 26.42 3.71 8.28
N GLU A 240 25.85 2.53 8.51
CA GLU A 240 26.46 1.22 8.27
C GLU A 240 26.29 0.72 6.82
N GLY A 241 25.46 1.37 6.00
CA GLY A 241 25.23 0.97 4.61
C GLY A 241 23.88 1.38 4.04
N ARG A 242 23.52 0.79 2.89
CA ARG A 242 22.19 0.96 2.28
C ARG A 242 21.37 -0.31 2.48
N CYS A 243 20.08 -0.15 2.79
CA CYS A 243 19.15 -1.26 2.84
C CYS A 243 17.83 -0.92 2.14
N VAL A 244 17.11 -1.97 1.75
CA VAL A 244 15.78 -1.89 1.15
C VAL A 244 14.88 -2.82 1.96
N ILE A 245 13.74 -2.29 2.39
CA ILE A 245 12.68 -3.04 3.07
C ILE A 245 11.40 -2.96 2.24
N GLY A 246 10.51 -3.93 2.40
CA GLY A 246 9.14 -3.81 1.89
C GLY A 246 8.20 -3.34 2.99
N ALA A 247 6.94 -3.14 2.65
CA ALA A 247 5.87 -2.98 3.62
C ALA A 247 4.65 -3.78 3.16
N SER A 248 4.03 -4.48 4.10
CA SER A 248 2.74 -5.14 3.89
C SER A 248 1.67 -4.37 4.66
N VAL A 249 0.49 -4.18 4.06
CA VAL A 249 -0.60 -3.39 4.67
C VAL A 249 -1.92 -4.16 4.69
N GLY A 250 -2.58 -4.22 5.84
CA GLY A 250 -3.95 -4.74 5.99
C GLY A 250 -4.93 -3.62 6.31
N ILE A 251 -6.06 -3.57 5.61
CA ILE A 251 -7.04 -2.48 5.71
C ILE A 251 -8.39 -3.02 6.17
N ALA A 252 -8.96 -2.44 7.22
CA ALA A 252 -10.34 -2.70 7.65
C ALA A 252 -11.10 -1.39 7.89
N ILE A 253 -12.39 -1.38 7.59
CA ILE A 253 -13.24 -0.19 7.62
C ILE A 253 -14.41 -0.43 8.57
N ALA A 254 -14.51 0.36 9.62
CA ALA A 254 -15.67 0.40 10.49
C ALA A 254 -16.79 1.24 9.83
N PRO A 255 -18.07 0.80 9.92
CA PRO A 255 -18.58 -0.35 10.66
C PRO A 255 -18.60 -1.67 9.85
N HIS A 256 -18.15 -1.67 8.59
CA HIS A 256 -18.30 -2.81 7.69
C HIS A 256 -17.57 -4.07 8.16
N ASP A 257 -16.34 -3.91 8.66
CA ASP A 257 -15.42 -4.99 9.06
C ASP A 257 -15.34 -5.18 10.57
N GLY A 258 -16.22 -4.49 11.31
CA GLY A 258 -16.28 -4.48 12.77
C GLY A 258 -16.93 -3.20 13.28
N VAL A 259 -17.69 -3.32 14.37
CA VAL A 259 -18.36 -2.16 15.03
C VAL A 259 -17.64 -1.72 16.30
N THR A 260 -16.76 -2.57 16.83
CA THR A 260 -15.90 -2.29 17.98
C THR A 260 -14.45 -2.14 17.55
N ARG A 261 -13.64 -1.47 18.38
CA ARG A 261 -12.19 -1.34 18.16
C ARG A 261 -11.54 -2.71 18.01
N GLU A 262 -11.87 -3.64 18.90
CA GLU A 262 -11.28 -4.98 18.95
C GLU A 262 -11.60 -5.77 17.68
N GLU A 263 -12.81 -5.62 17.12
CA GLU A 263 -13.18 -6.25 15.85
C GLU A 263 -12.42 -5.67 14.67
N VAL A 264 -12.43 -4.34 14.51
CA VAL A 264 -11.84 -3.68 13.33
C VAL A 264 -10.33 -3.87 13.31
N VAL A 265 -9.67 -3.76 14.48
CA VAL A 265 -8.21 -4.00 14.58
C VAL A 265 -7.86 -5.45 14.26
N ARG A 266 -8.67 -6.41 14.72
CA ARG A 266 -8.48 -7.83 14.39
C ARG A 266 -8.68 -8.10 12.89
N SER A 267 -9.68 -7.47 12.28
CA SER A 267 -9.92 -7.57 10.83
C SER A 267 -8.76 -6.98 10.03
N ALA A 268 -8.22 -5.83 10.44
CA ALA A 268 -7.03 -5.24 9.80
C ALA A 268 -5.78 -6.13 9.95
N ASP A 269 -5.60 -6.75 11.12
CA ASP A 269 -4.49 -7.68 11.37
C ASP A 269 -4.60 -8.96 10.50
N LEU A 270 -5.80 -9.53 10.37
CA LEU A 270 -6.06 -10.65 9.46
C LEU A 270 -5.77 -10.29 8.00
N ALA A 271 -6.14 -9.07 7.58
CA ALA A 271 -5.81 -8.55 6.26
C ALA A 271 -4.29 -8.38 6.06
N LEU A 272 -3.58 -7.87 7.07
CA LEU A 272 -2.12 -7.74 7.03
C LEU A 272 -1.44 -9.10 6.94
N TYR A 273 -1.91 -10.07 7.73
CA TYR A 273 -1.43 -11.44 7.67
C TYR A 273 -1.61 -12.05 6.27
N ALA A 274 -2.77 -11.82 5.64
CA ALA A 274 -3.02 -12.25 4.27
C ALA A 274 -2.10 -11.55 3.25
N ALA A 275 -1.83 -10.25 3.43
CA ALA A 275 -0.88 -9.51 2.59
C ALA A 275 0.55 -10.09 2.69
N LYS A 276 1.02 -10.39 3.91
CA LYS A 276 2.35 -10.98 4.15
C LYS A 276 2.52 -12.36 3.53
N ASN A 277 1.50 -13.21 3.64
CA ASN A 277 1.53 -14.56 3.06
C ASN A 277 1.20 -14.57 1.57
N GLY A 278 0.72 -13.44 1.05
CA GLY A 278 0.31 -13.33 -0.33
C GLY A 278 1.34 -12.78 -1.29
N GLY A 279 2.57 -12.56 -0.85
CA GLY A 279 3.56 -11.87 -1.68
C GLY A 279 4.49 -10.94 -0.93
N ARG A 280 4.02 -10.36 0.18
CA ARG A 280 4.59 -9.15 0.80
C ARG A 280 4.58 -7.95 -0.15
N GLY A 281 4.97 -6.77 0.32
CA GLY A 281 5.06 -5.58 -0.55
C GLY A 281 3.74 -5.16 -1.19
N GLN A 282 2.61 -5.48 -0.54
CA GLN A 282 1.28 -5.30 -1.10
C GLN A 282 0.28 -4.95 0.02
N PHE A 283 -0.91 -4.47 -0.37
CA PHE A 283 -2.00 -4.24 0.58
C PHE A 283 -3.13 -5.23 0.38
N ARG A 284 -3.98 -5.40 1.40
CA ARG A 284 -5.20 -6.21 1.35
C ARG A 284 -6.30 -5.52 2.12
N PHE A 285 -7.50 -5.43 1.54
CA PHE A 285 -8.70 -5.17 2.32
C PHE A 285 -9.15 -6.43 3.06
N TYR A 286 -9.67 -6.26 4.26
CA TYR A 286 -10.34 -7.34 4.96
C TYR A 286 -11.51 -7.88 4.14
N SER A 287 -11.51 -9.20 3.95
CA SER A 287 -12.65 -9.97 3.50
C SER A 287 -12.75 -11.21 4.40
N GLY A 288 -13.97 -11.69 4.65
CA GLY A 288 -14.17 -12.89 5.46
C GLY A 288 -13.58 -14.17 4.84
N ASP A 289 -13.23 -14.12 3.54
CA ASP A 289 -12.63 -15.24 2.80
C ASP A 289 -11.10 -15.29 2.94
N LEU A 290 -10.45 -14.26 3.51
CA LEU A 290 -8.98 -14.17 3.59
C LEU A 290 -8.32 -15.32 4.36
N ALA A 291 -8.99 -15.83 5.40
CA ALA A 291 -8.47 -16.97 6.17
C ALA A 291 -8.37 -18.23 5.29
N ASN A 292 -9.32 -18.41 4.37
CA ASN A 292 -9.32 -19.54 3.43
C ASN A 292 -8.26 -19.34 2.34
N GLU A 293 -8.10 -18.10 1.83
CA GLU A 293 -7.14 -17.80 0.77
C GLU A 293 -5.68 -18.00 1.19
N ALA A 294 -5.32 -17.68 2.44
CA ALA A 294 -3.96 -17.92 2.96
C ALA A 294 -3.63 -19.41 3.12
N ILE A 295 -4.57 -20.20 3.64
CA ILE A 295 -4.44 -21.67 3.69
C ILE A 295 -4.32 -22.23 2.28
N PHE A 296 -5.11 -21.69 1.37
CA PHE A 296 -5.15 -22.11 -0.02
C PHE A 296 -3.83 -21.81 -0.77
N ARG A 297 -3.25 -20.62 -0.60
CA ARG A 297 -1.92 -20.29 -1.15
C ARG A 297 -0.84 -21.23 -0.65
N ARG A 298 -0.83 -21.51 0.66
CA ARG A 298 0.16 -22.44 1.24
C ARG A 298 0.03 -23.86 0.68
N ARG A 299 -1.18 -24.26 0.30
CA ARG A 299 -1.41 -25.52 -0.41
C ARG A 299 -0.83 -25.47 -1.83
N LEU A 300 -1.10 -24.41 -2.58
CA LEU A 300 -0.53 -24.21 -3.91
C LEU A 300 1.01 -24.15 -3.91
N GLU A 301 1.63 -23.54 -2.89
CA GLU A 301 3.09 -23.57 -2.74
C GLU A 301 3.63 -25.01 -2.58
N GLY A 302 2.89 -25.87 -1.87
CA GLY A 302 3.19 -27.29 -1.76
C GLY A 302 3.00 -28.01 -3.10
N ASP A 303 1.88 -27.76 -3.77
CA ASP A 303 1.53 -28.37 -5.06
C ASP A 303 2.52 -27.95 -6.17
N LEU A 304 3.11 -26.76 -6.10
CA LEU A 304 4.13 -26.28 -7.06
C LEU A 304 5.38 -27.17 -7.09
N GLN A 305 5.75 -27.77 -5.95
CA GLN A 305 6.85 -28.72 -5.90
C GLN A 305 6.57 -29.98 -6.73
N GLU A 306 5.32 -30.44 -6.73
CA GLU A 306 4.86 -31.57 -7.56
C GLU A 306 4.73 -31.14 -9.02
N ALA A 307 4.26 -29.90 -9.28
CA ALA A 307 4.05 -29.36 -10.62
C ALA A 307 5.30 -29.38 -11.52
N VAL A 308 6.48 -29.06 -10.95
CA VAL A 308 7.76 -29.10 -11.68
C VAL A 308 8.11 -30.54 -12.10
N ARG A 309 7.71 -31.55 -11.30
CA ARG A 309 8.01 -32.96 -11.56
C ARG A 309 7.00 -33.62 -12.49
N ASP A 310 5.74 -33.22 -12.38
CA ASP A 310 4.61 -33.87 -13.04
C ASP A 310 4.22 -33.18 -14.37
N GLU A 311 5.14 -32.43 -14.98
CA GLU A 311 4.95 -31.74 -16.28
C GLU A 311 3.72 -30.83 -16.33
N GLN A 312 3.38 -30.19 -15.21
CA GLN A 312 2.19 -29.31 -15.10
C GLN A 312 2.48 -27.86 -15.53
N LEU A 313 3.76 -27.52 -15.71
CA LEU A 313 4.19 -26.21 -16.17
C LEU A 313 4.31 -26.19 -17.69
N PHE A 314 3.93 -25.07 -18.30
CA PHE A 314 4.06 -24.83 -19.74
C PHE A 314 4.43 -23.37 -19.98
N LEU A 315 4.91 -23.06 -21.20
CA LEU A 315 5.26 -21.71 -21.59
C LEU A 315 4.20 -21.14 -22.52
N GLN A 316 3.86 -19.89 -22.29
CA GLN A 316 3.23 -19.02 -23.28
C GLN A 316 4.20 -17.88 -23.62
N TYR A 317 3.90 -17.16 -24.70
CA TYR A 317 4.83 -16.18 -25.25
C TYR A 317 4.14 -14.85 -25.49
N GLN A 318 4.84 -13.77 -25.16
CA GLN A 318 4.42 -12.44 -25.54
C GLN A 318 5.37 -11.86 -26.62
N PRO A 319 4.86 -11.46 -27.79
CA PRO A 319 5.68 -10.90 -28.85
C PRO A 319 6.30 -9.54 -28.49
N VAL A 320 7.59 -9.40 -28.78
CA VAL A 320 8.33 -8.12 -28.74
C VAL A 320 8.59 -7.68 -30.17
N LEU A 321 8.16 -6.46 -30.51
CA LEU A 321 8.17 -5.94 -31.87
C LEU A 321 9.16 -4.80 -32.03
N SER A 322 9.79 -4.71 -33.20
CA SER A 322 10.52 -3.52 -33.62
C SER A 322 9.54 -2.45 -34.09
N ILE A 323 9.56 -1.28 -33.45
CA ILE A 323 8.63 -0.17 -33.73
C ILE A 323 8.86 0.49 -35.10
N GLU A 324 10.00 0.24 -35.73
CA GLU A 324 10.33 0.81 -37.04
C GLU A 324 9.59 0.12 -38.19
N ASN A 325 9.30 -1.17 -38.05
CA ASN A 325 8.83 -2.03 -39.16
C ASN A 325 7.79 -3.09 -38.74
N ASP A 326 7.30 -2.99 -37.51
CA ASP A 326 6.25 -3.83 -36.92
C ASP A 326 6.52 -5.34 -37.03
N ARG A 327 7.81 -5.71 -37.04
CA ARG A 327 8.27 -7.10 -37.06
C ARG A 327 8.52 -7.60 -35.66
N VAL A 328 8.09 -8.83 -35.38
CA VAL A 328 8.46 -9.54 -34.15
C VAL A 328 9.96 -9.82 -34.18
N VAL A 329 10.68 -9.37 -33.15
CA VAL A 329 12.13 -9.53 -32.98
C VAL A 329 12.48 -10.53 -31.87
N GLY A 330 11.54 -10.78 -30.96
CA GLY A 330 11.70 -11.74 -29.88
C GLY A 330 10.37 -12.11 -29.24
N LEU A 331 10.43 -13.12 -28.38
CA LEU A 331 9.30 -13.61 -27.61
C LEU A 331 9.70 -13.67 -26.14
N GLU A 332 8.94 -13.01 -25.27
CA GLU A 332 9.09 -13.16 -23.83
C GLU A 332 8.36 -14.41 -23.36
N ALA A 333 9.09 -15.32 -22.73
CA ALA A 333 8.55 -16.56 -22.18
C ALA A 333 7.89 -16.30 -20.83
N LEU A 334 6.60 -16.60 -20.76
CA LEU A 334 5.77 -16.54 -19.56
C LEU A 334 5.47 -17.96 -19.11
N VAL A 335 5.87 -18.28 -17.89
CA VAL A 335 5.59 -19.59 -17.29
C VAL A 335 4.17 -19.63 -16.75
N CYS A 336 3.41 -20.60 -17.22
CA CYS A 336 2.03 -20.85 -16.82
C CYS A 336 1.92 -22.21 -16.11
N TRP A 337 0.90 -22.39 -15.29
CA TRP A 337 0.68 -23.61 -14.51
C TRP A 337 -0.72 -24.16 -14.73
N ASN A 338 -0.81 -25.39 -15.25
CA ASN A 338 -2.06 -26.12 -15.35
C ASN A 338 -2.26 -27.04 -14.15
N HIS A 339 -3.02 -26.58 -13.16
CA HIS A 339 -3.22 -27.31 -11.91
C HIS A 339 -4.34 -28.37 -12.05
N PRO A 340 -4.13 -29.64 -11.63
CA PRO A 340 -5.07 -30.75 -11.85
C PRO A 340 -6.51 -30.50 -11.38
N GLN A 341 -6.69 -29.73 -10.31
CA GLN A 341 -8.02 -29.43 -9.73
C GLN A 341 -8.59 -28.07 -10.15
N ARG A 342 -7.76 -27.15 -10.65
CA ARG A 342 -8.20 -25.76 -10.94
C ARG A 342 -8.14 -25.39 -12.41
N GLY A 343 -7.48 -26.19 -13.23
CA GLY A 343 -7.06 -25.79 -14.56
C GLY A 343 -5.92 -24.77 -14.50
N GLU A 344 -5.83 -23.95 -15.53
CA GLU A 344 -4.82 -22.91 -15.67
C GLU A 344 -4.92 -21.86 -14.55
N ILE A 345 -3.83 -21.70 -13.80
CA ILE A 345 -3.69 -20.67 -12.78
C ILE A 345 -3.36 -19.34 -13.45
N ASP A 346 -3.98 -18.26 -12.98
CA ASP A 346 -3.70 -16.91 -13.47
C ASP A 346 -2.20 -16.57 -13.38
N PRO A 347 -1.57 -15.99 -14.42
CA PRO A 347 -0.14 -15.69 -14.43
C PRO A 347 0.35 -14.82 -13.27
N ASP A 348 -0.43 -13.83 -12.81
CA ASP A 348 -0.01 -12.98 -11.69
C ASP A 348 -0.08 -13.76 -10.37
N GLU A 349 -1.13 -14.58 -10.21
CA GLU A 349 -1.28 -15.47 -9.06
C GLU A 349 -0.10 -16.47 -9.03
N PHE A 350 0.25 -17.04 -10.17
CA PHE A 350 1.39 -17.94 -10.31
C PHE A 350 2.72 -17.24 -9.99
N GLN A 351 3.00 -16.08 -10.58
CA GLN A 351 4.24 -15.34 -10.34
C GLN A 351 4.40 -15.00 -8.85
N SER A 352 3.33 -14.53 -8.22
CA SER A 352 3.29 -14.23 -6.78
C SER A 352 3.62 -15.47 -5.92
N ILE A 353 3.07 -16.64 -6.26
CA ILE A 353 3.36 -17.92 -5.58
C ILE A 353 4.81 -18.33 -5.83
N ALA A 354 5.26 -18.34 -7.08
CA ALA A 354 6.57 -18.82 -7.49
C ALA A 354 7.69 -18.01 -6.83
N GLU A 355 7.64 -16.67 -6.85
CA GLU A 355 8.68 -15.78 -6.29
C GLU A 355 8.88 -15.96 -4.77
N ASN A 356 7.79 -16.28 -4.06
CA ASN A 356 7.79 -16.45 -2.62
C ASN A 356 8.07 -17.89 -2.17
N SER A 357 7.82 -18.86 -3.04
CA SER A 357 8.11 -20.26 -2.80
C SER A 357 9.61 -20.55 -2.65
N THR A 358 9.92 -21.69 -2.05
CA THR A 358 11.28 -22.26 -2.08
C THR A 358 11.64 -22.80 -3.47
N GLN A 359 10.67 -22.95 -4.37
CA GLN A 359 10.85 -23.52 -5.70
C GLN A 359 11.18 -22.51 -6.79
N VAL A 360 11.28 -21.21 -6.45
CA VAL A 360 11.61 -20.15 -7.43
C VAL A 360 12.83 -20.48 -8.30
N VAL A 361 13.85 -21.12 -7.73
CA VAL A 361 15.07 -21.49 -8.45
C VAL A 361 14.83 -22.68 -9.38
N GLU A 362 14.06 -23.68 -8.95
CA GLU A 362 13.72 -24.85 -9.76
C GLU A 362 12.82 -24.45 -10.94
N VAL A 363 11.78 -23.67 -10.68
CA VAL A 363 10.87 -23.13 -11.71
C VAL A 363 11.62 -22.26 -12.70
N GLY A 364 12.48 -21.36 -12.23
CA GLY A 364 13.28 -20.51 -13.12
C GLY A 364 14.25 -21.31 -13.99
N ASN A 365 14.90 -22.34 -13.44
CA ASN A 365 15.80 -23.19 -14.23
C ASN A 365 15.04 -24.04 -15.27
N TRP A 366 13.87 -24.56 -14.90
CA TRP A 366 12.97 -25.24 -15.83
C TRP A 366 12.53 -24.30 -16.96
N THR A 367 12.16 -23.06 -16.62
CA THR A 367 11.72 -22.03 -17.58
C THR A 367 12.82 -21.73 -18.60
N ILE A 368 14.06 -21.48 -18.16
CA ILE A 368 15.20 -21.23 -19.08
C ILE A 368 15.45 -22.45 -19.97
N THR A 369 15.42 -23.66 -19.41
CA THR A 369 15.67 -24.90 -20.17
C THR A 369 14.61 -25.09 -21.26
N GLN A 370 13.34 -24.93 -20.91
CA GLN A 370 12.23 -25.12 -21.83
C GLN A 370 12.16 -24.01 -22.89
N ALA A 371 12.40 -22.76 -22.49
CA ALA A 371 12.47 -21.62 -23.40
C ALA A 371 13.59 -21.80 -24.45
N CYS A 372 14.78 -22.22 -24.02
CA CYS A 372 15.89 -22.53 -24.95
C CYS A 372 15.53 -23.65 -25.91
N LYS A 373 14.87 -24.71 -25.41
CA LYS A 373 14.47 -25.88 -26.20
C LYS A 373 13.42 -25.53 -27.25
N GLU A 374 12.44 -24.69 -26.92
CA GLU A 374 11.42 -24.23 -27.88
C GLU A 374 12.04 -23.25 -28.90
N ALA A 375 12.88 -22.33 -28.42
CA ALA A 375 13.56 -21.35 -29.28
C ALA A 375 14.51 -21.95 -30.33
N SER A 376 15.09 -23.12 -30.07
CA SER A 376 15.95 -23.81 -31.04
C SER A 376 15.19 -24.18 -32.32
N SER A 377 13.87 -24.37 -32.24
CA SER A 377 13.00 -24.65 -33.39
C SER A 377 12.60 -23.40 -34.19
N TRP A 378 12.81 -22.19 -33.63
CA TRP A 378 12.42 -20.94 -34.28
C TRP A 378 13.50 -20.45 -35.26
N PRO A 379 13.14 -19.58 -36.23
CA PRO A 379 14.10 -18.91 -37.09
C PRO A 379 15.20 -18.20 -36.30
N VAL A 380 16.45 -18.24 -36.81
CA VAL A 380 17.64 -17.66 -36.17
C VAL A 380 17.48 -16.18 -35.80
N ALA A 381 16.65 -15.44 -36.53
CA ALA A 381 16.40 -14.03 -36.29
C ALA A 381 15.60 -13.74 -35.01
N LEU A 382 14.89 -14.73 -34.45
CA LEU A 382 14.07 -14.57 -33.26
C LEU A 382 14.80 -14.98 -31.98
N ARG A 383 14.64 -14.14 -30.97
CA ARG A 383 15.18 -14.32 -29.62
C ARG A 383 14.11 -14.80 -28.66
N VAL A 384 14.54 -15.42 -27.57
CA VAL A 384 13.68 -15.75 -26.43
C VAL A 384 14.16 -14.97 -25.20
N ALA A 385 13.25 -14.22 -24.59
CA ALA A 385 13.51 -13.49 -23.35
C ALA A 385 12.92 -14.27 -22.17
N VAL A 386 13.67 -14.36 -21.06
CA VAL A 386 13.24 -15.07 -19.85
C VAL A 386 13.49 -14.20 -18.63
N ASN A 387 12.45 -14.02 -17.81
CA ASN A 387 12.56 -13.33 -16.52
C ASN A 387 13.36 -14.14 -15.50
N VAL A 388 14.32 -13.48 -14.86
CA VAL A 388 15.20 -14.08 -13.84
C VAL A 388 14.97 -13.43 -12.48
N PRO A 389 14.25 -14.09 -11.56
CA PRO A 389 14.07 -13.61 -10.20
C PRO A 389 15.39 -13.40 -9.47
N THR A 390 15.47 -12.38 -8.61
CA THR A 390 16.71 -12.05 -7.87
C THR A 390 17.26 -13.25 -7.07
N LYS A 391 16.38 -14.06 -6.48
CA LYS A 391 16.78 -15.28 -5.74
C LYS A 391 17.47 -16.31 -6.65
N GLN A 392 16.97 -16.50 -7.87
CA GLN A 392 17.57 -17.41 -8.85
C GLN A 392 18.92 -16.86 -9.31
N PHE A 393 18.99 -15.57 -9.66
CA PHE A 393 20.25 -14.94 -10.07
C PHE A 393 21.33 -15.06 -8.99
N MET A 394 20.96 -14.92 -7.71
CA MET A 394 21.88 -15.00 -6.58
C MET A 394 22.23 -16.45 -6.18
N ALA A 395 21.46 -17.45 -6.61
CA ALA A 395 21.73 -18.86 -6.31
C ALA A 395 23.08 -19.34 -6.87
N ASP A 396 23.72 -20.25 -6.14
CA ASP A 396 24.94 -20.91 -6.59
C ASP A 396 24.65 -21.81 -7.80
N GLY A 397 25.56 -21.82 -8.77
CA GLY A 397 25.41 -22.62 -10.00
C GLY A 397 24.47 -22.05 -11.06
N PHE A 398 23.89 -20.86 -10.87
CA PHE A 398 23.02 -20.21 -11.88
C PHE A 398 23.67 -20.08 -13.27
N VAL A 399 24.93 -19.64 -13.33
CA VAL A 399 25.64 -19.51 -14.61
C VAL A 399 25.84 -20.89 -15.28
N ASP A 400 26.05 -21.94 -14.48
CA ASP A 400 26.20 -23.29 -15.00
C ASP A 400 24.87 -23.88 -15.47
N SER A 401 23.74 -23.53 -14.84
CA SER A 401 22.41 -23.94 -15.30
C SER A 401 22.07 -23.30 -16.65
N VAL A 402 22.37 -22.01 -16.84
CA VAL A 402 22.22 -21.33 -18.14
C VAL A 402 23.09 -21.98 -19.21
N ARG A 403 24.36 -22.24 -18.89
CA ARG A 403 25.30 -22.92 -19.81
C ARG A 403 24.76 -24.28 -20.25
N LYS A 404 24.23 -25.05 -19.30
CA LYS A 404 23.66 -26.36 -19.56
C LYS A 404 22.42 -26.26 -20.45
N ALA A 405 21.49 -25.35 -20.16
CA ALA A 405 20.27 -25.15 -20.96
C ALA A 405 20.59 -24.80 -22.42
N LEU A 406 21.55 -23.92 -22.67
CA LEU A 406 22.00 -23.58 -24.03
C LEU A 406 22.63 -24.78 -24.75
N ALA A 407 23.49 -25.53 -24.05
CA ALA A 407 24.15 -26.70 -24.61
C ALA A 407 23.18 -27.85 -24.93
N ASP A 408 22.21 -28.11 -24.04
CA ASP A 408 21.20 -29.15 -24.21
C ASP A 408 20.23 -28.82 -25.37
N ALA A 409 19.98 -27.52 -25.62
CA ALA A 409 19.11 -27.04 -26.70
C ALA A 409 19.82 -26.76 -28.03
N ASP A 410 21.17 -26.80 -28.05
CA ASP A 410 22.01 -26.34 -29.18
C ASP A 410 21.63 -24.93 -29.67
N LEU A 411 21.34 -24.02 -28.72
CA LEU A 411 20.92 -22.66 -29.01
C LEU A 411 22.14 -21.72 -29.00
N ASP A 412 22.26 -20.89 -30.04
CA ASP A 412 23.23 -19.78 -30.05
C ASP A 412 22.99 -18.86 -28.84
N PRO A 413 23.99 -18.63 -27.96
CA PRO A 413 23.84 -17.79 -26.77
C PRO A 413 23.25 -16.40 -27.05
N ASP A 414 23.52 -15.79 -28.22
CA ASP A 414 23.00 -14.46 -28.57
C ASP A 414 21.47 -14.42 -28.76
N ARG A 415 20.82 -15.60 -28.84
CA ARG A 415 19.36 -15.75 -28.97
C ARG A 415 18.64 -15.81 -27.62
N LEU A 416 19.36 -16.05 -26.52
CA LEU A 416 18.81 -16.04 -25.18
C LEU A 416 19.02 -14.66 -24.55
N GLU A 417 17.92 -14.05 -24.11
CA GLU A 417 17.91 -12.76 -23.41
C GLU A 417 17.41 -13.00 -21.98
N LEU A 418 18.23 -12.64 -20.98
CA LEU A 418 17.87 -12.78 -19.57
C LEU A 418 17.46 -11.42 -19.02
N GLU A 419 16.22 -11.33 -18.56
CA GLU A 419 15.67 -10.12 -17.96
C GLU A 419 15.91 -10.13 -16.45
N VAL A 420 16.62 -9.13 -15.94
CA VAL A 420 16.96 -8.99 -14.51
C VAL A 420 16.49 -7.65 -13.97
N LYS A 421 15.85 -7.68 -12.81
CA LYS A 421 15.40 -6.47 -12.11
C LYS A 421 16.58 -5.68 -11.52
N GLU A 422 16.41 -4.35 -11.37
CA GLU A 422 17.38 -3.48 -10.72
C GLU A 422 17.78 -3.95 -9.30
N SER A 423 16.86 -4.62 -8.58
CA SER A 423 17.08 -5.11 -7.22
C SER A 423 18.24 -6.10 -7.07
N VAL A 424 18.66 -6.74 -8.16
CA VAL A 424 19.84 -7.63 -8.17
C VAL A 424 21.10 -6.89 -7.72
N PHE A 425 21.21 -5.59 -7.99
CA PHE A 425 22.38 -4.77 -7.64
C PHE A 425 22.48 -4.37 -6.17
N PHE A 426 21.45 -4.66 -5.35
CA PHE A 426 21.50 -4.44 -3.90
C PHE A 426 22.21 -5.57 -3.13
N GLY A 427 22.51 -6.69 -3.80
CA GLY A 427 23.29 -7.77 -3.23
C GLY A 427 24.78 -7.45 -3.12
N ASP A 428 25.59 -8.47 -2.84
CA ASP A 428 27.05 -8.35 -2.87
C ASP A 428 27.55 -8.03 -4.29
N ALA A 429 28.05 -6.81 -4.47
CA ALA A 429 28.53 -6.29 -5.75
C ALA A 429 29.60 -7.19 -6.40
N ASN A 430 30.47 -7.84 -5.61
CA ASN A 430 31.50 -8.72 -6.17
C ASN A 430 30.90 -10.00 -6.75
N THR A 431 29.86 -10.52 -6.12
CA THR A 431 29.16 -11.73 -6.59
C THR A 431 28.36 -11.43 -7.85
N VAL A 432 27.65 -10.29 -7.88
CA VAL A 432 26.87 -9.86 -9.05
C VAL A 432 27.79 -9.63 -10.25
N ASP A 433 28.87 -8.86 -10.10
CA ASP A 433 29.80 -8.55 -11.19
C ASP A 433 30.44 -9.82 -11.79
N LYS A 434 30.77 -10.81 -10.95
CA LYS A 434 31.32 -12.09 -11.42
C LYS A 434 30.33 -12.87 -12.27
N LYS A 435 29.05 -12.92 -11.86
CA LYS A 435 28.00 -13.64 -12.61
C LYS A 435 27.69 -12.93 -13.93
N LEU A 436 27.51 -11.60 -13.91
CA LEU A 436 27.30 -10.81 -15.12
C LEU A 436 28.47 -10.96 -16.10
N GLY A 437 29.71 -10.88 -15.62
CA GLY A 437 30.88 -11.09 -16.46
C GLY A 437 30.99 -12.51 -17.04
N ALA A 438 30.48 -13.53 -16.34
CA ALA A 438 30.47 -14.90 -16.84
C ALA A 438 29.38 -15.14 -17.89
N LEU A 439 28.19 -14.55 -17.72
CA LEU A 439 27.10 -14.57 -18.72
C LEU A 439 27.51 -13.80 -19.99
N PHE A 440 28.11 -12.62 -19.83
CA PHE A 440 28.64 -11.85 -20.95
C PHE A 440 29.69 -12.63 -21.76
N LYS A 441 30.63 -13.32 -21.09
CA LYS A 441 31.61 -14.19 -21.75
C LYS A 441 30.98 -15.39 -22.46
N MET A 442 29.79 -15.80 -22.03
CA MET A 442 29.02 -16.87 -22.67
C MET A 442 28.36 -16.38 -23.97
N GLY A 443 28.12 -15.07 -24.10
CA GLY A 443 27.43 -14.47 -25.25
C GLY A 443 25.92 -14.32 -25.06
N VAL A 444 25.41 -14.54 -23.85
CA VAL A 444 24.00 -14.36 -23.51
C VAL A 444 23.67 -12.87 -23.40
N ARG A 445 22.52 -12.45 -23.94
CA ARG A 445 22.06 -11.07 -23.84
C ARG A 445 21.46 -10.78 -22.48
N LEU A 446 21.65 -9.56 -22.00
CA LEU A 446 21.13 -9.12 -20.70
C LEU A 446 20.23 -7.90 -20.86
N THR A 447 19.07 -7.94 -20.21
CA THR A 447 18.10 -6.86 -20.20
C THR A 447 17.83 -6.40 -18.79
N LEU A 448 17.93 -5.09 -18.57
CA LEU A 448 17.56 -4.48 -17.30
C LEU A 448 16.06 -4.21 -17.30
N ASP A 449 15.34 -4.97 -16.48
CA ASP A 449 13.88 -4.92 -16.37
C ASP A 449 13.40 -3.90 -15.32
N GLU A 450 12.18 -3.40 -15.50
CA GLU A 450 11.50 -2.39 -14.68
C GLU A 450 12.28 -1.07 -14.54
N PHE A 451 13.03 -0.66 -15.58
CA PHE A 451 13.84 0.56 -15.51
C PHE A 451 12.96 1.81 -15.34
N GLY A 452 13.32 2.63 -14.35
CA GLY A 452 12.63 3.88 -14.04
C GLY A 452 11.40 3.76 -13.14
N THR A 453 11.01 2.55 -12.72
CA THR A 453 10.04 2.36 -11.60
C THR A 453 10.71 2.50 -10.23
N GLY A 454 12.06 2.53 -10.20
CA GLY A 454 12.88 2.53 -8.99
C GLY A 454 14.20 3.33 -9.10
N TYR A 455 15.26 2.80 -8.47
CA TYR A 455 16.49 3.51 -8.14
C TYR A 455 17.61 3.26 -9.15
N SER A 456 17.48 3.87 -10.33
CA SER A 456 18.53 3.80 -11.35
C SER A 456 19.77 4.59 -10.92
N SER A 457 20.72 3.91 -10.27
CA SER A 457 22.09 4.43 -10.17
C SER A 457 22.77 4.20 -11.51
N LEU A 458 22.94 5.27 -12.29
CA LEU A 458 23.75 5.31 -13.53
C LEU A 458 25.10 4.57 -13.38
N SER A 459 25.61 4.50 -12.16
CA SER A 459 26.81 3.77 -11.77
C SER A 459 26.78 2.28 -12.13
N TYR A 460 25.60 1.62 -12.03
CA TYR A 460 25.45 0.19 -12.34
C TYR A 460 25.34 -0.05 -13.84
N LEU A 461 24.55 0.78 -14.54
CA LEU A 461 24.45 0.75 -16.01
C LEU A 461 25.80 0.90 -16.70
N ARG A 462 26.73 1.68 -16.10
CA ARG A 462 28.09 1.83 -16.63
C ARG A 462 28.99 0.59 -16.40
N ARG A 463 28.66 -0.24 -15.41
CA ARG A 463 29.51 -1.37 -14.97
C ARG A 463 29.04 -2.71 -15.54
N ALA A 464 27.74 -2.87 -15.74
CA ALA A 464 27.13 -4.10 -16.21
C ALA A 464 26.97 -4.09 -17.74
N PRO A 465 27.26 -5.21 -18.42
CA PRO A 465 27.16 -5.30 -19.87
C PRO A 465 25.72 -5.62 -20.31
N PHE A 466 24.81 -4.65 -20.20
CA PHE A 466 23.44 -4.79 -20.67
C PHE A 466 23.32 -4.51 -22.17
N ASP A 467 22.46 -5.26 -22.85
CA ASP A 467 22.10 -5.10 -24.26
C ASP A 467 20.83 -4.27 -24.42
N SER A 468 19.89 -4.42 -23.49
CA SER A 468 18.60 -3.72 -23.54
C SER A 468 18.19 -3.16 -22.17
N ILE A 469 17.34 -2.14 -22.23
CA ILE A 469 16.64 -1.56 -21.08
C ILE A 469 15.14 -1.68 -21.36
N LYS A 470 14.40 -2.32 -20.45
CA LYS A 470 12.94 -2.43 -20.51
C LYS A 470 12.31 -1.39 -19.60
N ILE A 471 11.47 -0.53 -20.19
CA ILE A 471 10.81 0.60 -19.56
C ILE A 471 9.48 0.11 -19.01
N GLY A 472 9.32 0.20 -17.68
CA GLY A 472 8.14 -0.33 -17.00
C GLY A 472 6.86 0.49 -17.23
N ASP A 473 5.73 -0.18 -17.02
CA ASP A 473 4.38 0.31 -17.32
C ASP A 473 4.01 1.63 -16.62
N MET A 474 4.61 1.94 -15.46
CA MET A 474 4.38 3.22 -14.75
C MET A 474 4.77 4.46 -15.55
N ILE A 475 5.71 4.33 -16.49
CA ILE A 475 6.14 5.43 -17.36
C ILE A 475 5.29 5.45 -18.64
N CYS A 476 4.79 4.28 -19.07
CA CYS A 476 3.98 4.08 -20.26
C CYS A 476 2.48 4.26 -19.98
N THR A 477 2.07 5.36 -19.35
CA THR A 477 0.67 5.58 -18.96
C THR A 477 -0.29 5.66 -20.16
N PRO A 478 -1.58 5.29 -20.01
CA PRO A 478 -2.57 5.33 -21.10
C PRO A 478 -2.78 6.72 -21.71
N ASN A 479 -2.59 7.78 -20.92
CA ASN A 479 -2.73 9.19 -21.32
C ASN A 479 -1.37 9.88 -21.41
N LEU A 480 -0.46 9.36 -22.25
CA LEU A 480 0.78 10.05 -22.60
C LEU A 480 0.45 11.29 -23.45
N GLU A 481 0.20 12.43 -22.79
CA GLU A 481 0.02 13.72 -23.46
C GLU A 481 1.37 14.25 -24.00
N GLU A 482 1.32 14.99 -25.11
CA GLU A 482 2.48 15.75 -25.61
C GLU A 482 2.95 16.75 -24.55
N ASP A 483 4.27 16.86 -24.35
CA ASP A 483 4.95 17.68 -23.34
C ASP A 483 4.66 17.30 -21.87
N SER A 484 4.11 16.10 -21.63
CA SER A 484 3.99 15.54 -20.27
C SER A 484 5.35 15.23 -19.62
N ARG A 485 5.36 15.16 -18.29
CA ARG A 485 6.55 14.78 -17.52
C ARG A 485 7.01 13.37 -17.90
N GLU A 486 6.05 12.49 -18.15
CA GLU A 486 6.20 11.09 -18.52
C GLU A 486 6.88 10.97 -19.89
N GLN A 487 6.46 11.75 -20.89
CA GLN A 487 7.13 11.80 -22.20
C GLN A 487 8.56 12.34 -22.11
N GLY A 488 8.78 13.36 -21.26
CA GLY A 488 10.11 13.89 -20.99
C GLY A 488 11.04 12.84 -20.37
N LEU A 489 10.52 12.04 -19.44
CA LEU A 489 11.26 10.92 -18.83
C LEU A 489 11.59 9.85 -19.86
N LEU A 490 10.60 9.45 -20.68
CA LEU A 490 10.77 8.47 -21.74
C LEU A 490 11.88 8.89 -22.74
N THR A 491 11.87 10.15 -23.17
CA THR A 491 12.89 10.73 -24.05
C THR A 491 14.28 10.69 -23.40
N ALA A 492 14.37 10.99 -22.10
CA ALA A 492 15.63 10.94 -21.37
C ALA A 492 16.17 9.50 -21.25
N VAL A 493 15.30 8.53 -20.99
CA VAL A 493 15.67 7.10 -20.92
C VAL A 493 16.15 6.60 -22.29
N ALA A 494 15.43 6.93 -23.37
CA ALA A 494 15.82 6.57 -24.73
C ALA A 494 17.18 7.20 -25.13
N ALA A 495 17.41 8.46 -24.76
CA ALA A 495 18.69 9.12 -24.98
C ALA A 495 19.84 8.48 -24.20
N LEU A 496 19.59 8.08 -22.94
CA LEU A 496 20.56 7.38 -22.10
C LEU A 496 20.92 6.01 -22.69
N ALA A 497 19.91 5.21 -23.05
CA ALA A 497 20.11 3.90 -23.66
C ALA A 497 20.95 4.03 -24.94
N LYS A 498 20.62 5.00 -25.80
CA LYS A 498 21.40 5.31 -27.01
C LYS A 498 22.86 5.67 -26.69
N ALA A 499 23.10 6.47 -25.66
CA ALA A 499 24.46 6.85 -25.25
C ALA A 499 25.27 5.65 -24.72
N LEU A 500 24.60 4.62 -24.19
CA LEU A 500 25.19 3.39 -23.69
C LEU A 500 25.18 2.25 -24.72
N ASN A 501 24.73 2.49 -25.96
CA ASN A 501 24.51 1.49 -27.01
C ASN A 501 23.55 0.34 -26.62
N MET A 502 22.54 0.65 -25.81
CA MET A 502 21.51 -0.29 -25.39
C MET A 502 20.22 -0.09 -26.22
N THR A 503 19.47 -1.18 -26.42
CA THR A 503 18.15 -1.16 -27.07
C THR A 503 17.07 -0.86 -26.02
N THR A 504 16.09 -0.03 -26.35
CA THR A 504 14.95 0.25 -25.47
C THR A 504 13.76 -0.63 -25.84
N ILE A 505 13.16 -1.24 -24.83
CA ILE A 505 11.92 -2.02 -24.94
C ILE A 505 10.88 -1.31 -24.06
N ALA A 506 9.69 -1.00 -24.59
CA ALA A 506 8.58 -0.48 -23.80
C ALA A 506 7.48 -1.54 -23.67
N SER A 507 7.07 -1.86 -22.44
CA SER A 507 6.00 -2.80 -22.12
C SER A 507 4.67 -2.08 -21.86
N GLY A 508 3.57 -2.84 -21.88
CA GLY A 508 2.26 -2.35 -21.48
C GLY A 508 1.59 -1.42 -22.49
N ILE A 509 1.91 -1.53 -23.78
CA ILE A 509 1.37 -0.62 -24.81
C ILE A 509 -0.03 -1.06 -25.23
N GLU A 510 -1.01 -0.18 -25.02
CA GLU A 510 -2.44 -0.44 -25.21
C GLU A 510 -3.08 0.44 -26.30
N THR A 511 -2.51 1.62 -26.60
CA THR A 511 -3.13 2.59 -27.52
C THR A 511 -2.20 3.02 -28.66
N ILE A 512 -2.80 3.38 -29.79
CA ILE A 512 -2.06 3.92 -30.95
C ILE A 512 -1.32 5.22 -30.57
N GLY A 513 -1.93 6.06 -29.72
CA GLY A 513 -1.28 7.28 -29.23
C GLY A 513 0.03 6.99 -28.48
N GLN A 514 0.05 5.94 -27.64
CA GLN A 514 1.29 5.49 -26.99
C GLN A 514 2.34 5.03 -28.01
N HIS A 515 1.94 4.23 -29.01
CA HIS A 515 2.84 3.78 -30.08
C HIS A 515 3.52 4.97 -30.79
N GLU A 516 2.75 5.98 -31.18
CA GLU A 516 3.27 7.18 -31.85
C GLU A 516 4.23 7.98 -30.95
N ALA A 517 3.87 8.18 -29.67
CA ALA A 517 4.71 8.87 -28.70
C ALA A 517 6.04 8.15 -28.43
N LEU A 518 6.01 6.82 -28.34
CA LEU A 518 7.20 5.97 -28.15
C LEU A 518 8.13 6.04 -29.36
N LYS A 519 7.55 6.01 -30.56
CA LYS A 519 8.28 6.15 -31.82
C LYS A 519 8.96 7.50 -31.93
N ALA A 520 8.26 8.58 -31.58
CA ALA A 520 8.81 9.93 -31.54
C ALA A 520 9.93 10.08 -30.50
N SER A 521 9.82 9.40 -29.37
CA SER A 521 10.80 9.44 -28.27
C SER A 521 12.06 8.61 -28.54
N GLY A 522 12.09 7.84 -29.64
CA GLY A 522 13.24 7.02 -30.03
C GLY A 522 13.32 5.66 -29.32
N VAL A 523 12.19 5.15 -28.83
CA VAL A 523 12.10 3.75 -28.38
C VAL A 523 12.29 2.83 -29.60
N ARG A 524 12.93 1.66 -29.42
CA ARG A 524 13.20 0.72 -30.53
C ARG A 524 12.25 -0.47 -30.57
N CYS A 525 11.92 -1.02 -29.41
CA CYS A 525 11.10 -2.20 -29.29
C CYS A 525 9.88 -1.93 -28.40
N VAL A 526 8.78 -2.61 -28.69
CA VAL A 526 7.49 -2.42 -28.04
C VAL A 526 6.81 -3.76 -27.81
N GLN A 527 6.03 -3.83 -26.74
CA GLN A 527 5.29 -5.01 -26.32
C GLN A 527 4.01 -4.57 -25.62
N GLY A 528 2.91 -5.27 -25.86
CA GLY A 528 1.65 -5.01 -25.16
C GLY A 528 0.40 -5.39 -25.95
N PRO A 529 -0.78 -5.25 -25.31
CA PRO A 529 -2.07 -5.66 -25.87
C PRO A 529 -2.42 -5.02 -27.23
N LEU A 530 -1.89 -3.84 -27.54
CA LEU A 530 -2.09 -3.18 -28.84
C LEU A 530 -1.65 -4.08 -30.02
N TYR A 531 -0.62 -4.89 -29.80
CA TYR A 531 -0.05 -5.77 -30.82
C TYR A 531 -0.65 -7.17 -30.72
N ALA A 532 -0.43 -7.85 -29.59
CA ALA A 532 -0.92 -9.20 -29.36
C ALA A 532 -1.16 -9.45 -27.88
N GLU A 533 -2.17 -10.26 -27.58
CA GLU A 533 -2.26 -10.93 -26.28
C GLU A 533 -1.18 -12.02 -26.18
N ILE A 534 -1.11 -12.66 -25.03
CA ILE A 534 -0.23 -13.80 -24.79
C ILE A 534 -0.63 -14.93 -25.75
N VAL A 535 0.33 -15.48 -26.49
CA VAL A 535 0.11 -16.55 -27.46
C VAL A 535 0.69 -17.87 -27.00
N SER A 536 0.08 -18.96 -27.43
CA SER A 536 0.59 -20.32 -27.18
C SER A 536 1.80 -20.64 -28.05
N GLY A 537 2.61 -21.63 -27.64
CA GLY A 537 3.70 -22.13 -28.47
C GLY A 537 3.24 -22.69 -29.83
N GLU A 538 2.02 -23.23 -29.92
CA GLU A 538 1.43 -23.71 -31.17
C GLU A 538 1.12 -22.56 -32.13
N GLU A 539 0.56 -21.46 -31.63
CA GLU A 539 0.29 -20.25 -32.41
C GLU A 539 1.59 -19.60 -32.89
N VAL A 540 2.63 -19.56 -32.04
CA VAL A 540 3.98 -19.11 -32.46
C VAL A 540 4.44 -19.90 -33.68
N LEU A 541 4.40 -21.24 -33.64
CA LEU A 541 4.82 -22.07 -34.76
C LEU A 541 3.96 -21.85 -36.02
N ALA A 542 2.65 -21.65 -35.86
CA ALA A 542 1.74 -21.37 -36.97
C ALA A 542 2.07 -20.04 -37.67
N GLU A 543 2.31 -18.97 -36.91
CA GLU A 543 2.69 -17.66 -37.43
C GLU A 543 4.07 -17.68 -38.10
N LEU A 544 5.02 -18.42 -37.52
CA LEU A 544 6.37 -18.58 -38.09
C LEU A 544 6.39 -19.35 -39.41
N ALA A 545 5.43 -20.26 -39.63
CA ALA A 545 5.30 -20.98 -40.90
C ALA A 545 5.01 -20.03 -42.09
N GLY A 546 4.47 -18.83 -41.82
CA GLY A 546 4.23 -17.77 -42.81
C GLY A 546 5.50 -17.02 -43.28
N GLY A 547 6.67 -17.27 -42.69
CA GLY A 547 7.98 -16.75 -43.13
C GLY A 547 8.35 -15.34 -42.64
N SER A 548 7.38 -14.48 -42.31
CA SER A 548 7.64 -13.23 -41.58
C SER A 548 6.47 -12.88 -40.66
N TRP A 549 6.70 -12.93 -39.35
CA TRP A 549 5.70 -12.55 -38.37
C TRP A 549 5.67 -11.03 -38.19
N GLN A 550 4.69 -10.40 -38.82
CA GLN A 550 4.41 -8.97 -38.72
C GLN A 550 3.05 -8.78 -38.06
N ILE A 551 2.97 -7.81 -37.16
CA ILE A 551 1.74 -7.52 -36.42
C ILE A 551 1.51 -6.03 -36.49
N GLU A 552 0.51 -5.62 -37.28
CA GLU A 552 0.12 -4.21 -37.35
C GLU A 552 -0.62 -3.80 -36.06
N PRO A 553 -0.33 -2.61 -35.49
CA PRO A 553 -1.05 -2.10 -34.34
C PRO A 553 -2.52 -1.83 -34.73
N SER A 554 -3.46 -2.38 -33.96
CA SER A 554 -4.89 -2.25 -34.25
C SER A 554 -5.68 -1.70 -33.07
N ALA A 555 -6.48 -0.67 -33.33
CA ALA A 555 -7.42 -0.11 -32.35
C ALA A 555 -8.55 -1.09 -31.97
N ASP A 556 -8.85 -2.09 -32.81
CA ASP A 556 -9.85 -3.11 -32.49
C ASP A 556 -9.36 -4.11 -31.42
N ARG A 557 -8.04 -4.13 -31.17
CA ARG A 557 -7.39 -4.94 -30.12
C ARG A 557 -7.28 -4.21 -28.77
N MET A 558 -8.00 -3.10 -28.59
CA MET A 558 -8.08 -2.43 -27.30
C MET A 558 -8.37 -3.44 -26.19
N SER A 559 -7.45 -3.50 -25.22
CA SER A 559 -7.45 -4.47 -24.14
C SER A 559 -8.82 -4.49 -23.44
N ARG A 560 -9.51 -5.63 -23.52
CA ARG A 560 -10.55 -5.92 -22.55
C ARG A 560 -9.87 -5.95 -21.18
N ALA A 561 -10.46 -5.31 -20.17
CA ALA A 561 -9.91 -5.37 -18.82
C ALA A 561 -9.61 -6.83 -18.44
N ARG A 562 -8.38 -7.08 -17.97
CA ARG A 562 -7.85 -8.40 -17.62
C ARG A 562 -8.84 -9.19 -16.77
N ARG A 563 -9.16 -10.42 -17.18
CA ARG A 563 -10.15 -11.30 -16.53
C ARG A 563 -9.46 -12.37 -15.70
N ARG A 564 -9.86 -12.50 -14.44
CA ARG A 564 -9.40 -13.55 -13.52
C ARG A 564 -10.46 -14.63 -13.40
N THR A 565 -10.06 -15.90 -13.56
CA THR A 565 -10.96 -17.05 -13.40
C THR A 565 -11.32 -17.22 -11.92
N LEU A 566 -12.62 -17.17 -11.61
CA LEU A 566 -13.16 -17.22 -10.25
C LEU A 566 -14.39 -18.12 -10.22
N LEU A 567 -14.20 -19.42 -10.01
CA LEU A 567 -15.29 -20.39 -9.94
C LEU A 567 -15.94 -20.38 -8.55
N ARG A 568 -16.95 -19.52 -8.35
CA ARG A 568 -17.73 -19.48 -7.11
C ARG A 568 -19.20 -19.15 -7.35
N LYS A 569 -20.06 -19.56 -6.42
CA LYS A 569 -21.48 -19.17 -6.42
C LYS A 569 -21.64 -17.73 -5.93
N ILE A 570 -22.45 -16.96 -6.65
CA ILE A 570 -22.81 -15.59 -6.33
C ILE A 570 -24.31 -15.39 -6.55
N GLN A 571 -24.86 -14.29 -6.03
CA GLN A 571 -26.23 -13.89 -6.30
C GLN A 571 -26.25 -12.77 -7.35
N VAL A 572 -27.17 -12.85 -8.31
CA VAL A 572 -27.52 -11.73 -9.20
C VAL A 572 -28.99 -11.39 -9.03
N ILE A 573 -29.28 -10.11 -8.84
CA ILE A 573 -30.62 -9.61 -8.52
C ILE A 573 -31.17 -8.89 -9.74
N HIS A 574 -32.38 -9.23 -10.15
CA HIS A 574 -33.14 -8.52 -11.17
C HIS A 574 -34.52 -8.18 -10.63
N ASP A 575 -34.91 -6.91 -10.71
CA ASP A 575 -36.09 -6.36 -10.04
C ASP A 575 -36.09 -6.77 -8.55
N ASP A 576 -37.07 -7.57 -8.12
CA ASP A 576 -37.23 -8.04 -6.75
C ASP A 576 -36.86 -9.53 -6.56
N TYR A 577 -36.14 -10.16 -7.51
CA TYR A 577 -35.77 -11.59 -7.43
C TYR A 577 -34.26 -11.81 -7.49
N SER A 578 -33.75 -12.69 -6.62
CA SER A 578 -32.34 -13.09 -6.54
C SER A 578 -32.12 -14.46 -7.17
N TYR A 579 -31.13 -14.56 -8.04
CA TYR A 579 -30.72 -15.78 -8.74
C TYR A 579 -29.33 -16.23 -8.30
N GLU A 580 -29.17 -17.51 -7.99
CA GLU A 580 -27.86 -18.08 -7.70
C GLU A 580 -27.16 -18.52 -8.99
N VAL A 581 -26.05 -17.86 -9.33
CA VAL A 581 -25.28 -18.15 -10.55
C VAL A 581 -23.84 -18.49 -10.19
N THR A 582 -23.15 -19.15 -11.11
CA THR A 582 -21.71 -19.41 -11.01
C THR A 582 -20.98 -18.26 -11.67
N LEU A 583 -20.19 -17.50 -10.89
CA LEU A 583 -19.17 -16.62 -11.46
C LEU A 583 -18.11 -17.51 -12.12
N ARG A 584 -17.72 -17.20 -13.35
CA ARG A 584 -16.70 -17.91 -14.12
C ARG A 584 -15.42 -17.11 -14.16
N ASN A 585 -15.53 -15.81 -14.45
CA ASN A 585 -14.42 -14.87 -14.38
C ASN A 585 -14.88 -13.45 -14.03
N LEU A 586 -13.94 -12.61 -13.63
CA LEU A 586 -14.15 -11.23 -13.21
C LEU A 586 -13.02 -10.34 -13.73
N SER A 587 -13.35 -9.14 -14.20
CA SER A 587 -12.40 -8.06 -14.54
C SER A 587 -12.85 -6.74 -13.92
N LYS A 588 -12.00 -5.69 -14.05
CA LYS A 588 -12.35 -4.35 -13.58
C LYS A 588 -13.67 -3.85 -14.19
N SER A 589 -13.94 -4.18 -15.46
CA SER A 589 -15.11 -3.68 -16.19
C SER A 589 -16.24 -4.68 -16.36
N GLY A 590 -16.09 -5.94 -15.93
CA GLY A 590 -17.17 -6.90 -16.16
C GLY A 590 -16.96 -8.28 -15.56
N ALA A 591 -17.86 -9.20 -15.88
CA ALA A 591 -17.84 -10.57 -15.40
C ALA A 591 -18.35 -11.54 -16.46
N LEU A 592 -18.09 -12.83 -16.25
CA LEU A 592 -18.77 -13.91 -16.95
C LEU A 592 -19.52 -14.74 -15.90
N ILE A 593 -20.83 -14.88 -16.05
CA ILE A 593 -21.66 -15.70 -15.17
C ILE A 593 -22.29 -16.85 -15.96
N GLN A 594 -22.64 -17.92 -15.26
CA GLN A 594 -23.34 -19.07 -15.84
C GLN A 594 -24.42 -19.59 -14.90
N GLY A 595 -25.55 -20.02 -15.47
CA GLY A 595 -26.62 -20.73 -14.76
C GLY A 595 -28.03 -20.28 -15.14
N LEU A 596 -28.18 -19.14 -15.83
CA LEU A 596 -29.47 -18.64 -16.30
C LEU A 596 -29.60 -18.90 -17.80
N ALA A 597 -30.75 -19.41 -18.22
CA ALA A 597 -31.03 -19.69 -19.63
C ALA A 597 -31.59 -18.45 -20.34
N ASP A 598 -31.04 -18.16 -21.53
CA ASP A 598 -31.61 -17.23 -22.53
C ASP A 598 -31.90 -15.82 -22.00
N VAL A 599 -31.03 -15.29 -21.12
CA VAL A 599 -31.15 -13.92 -20.63
C VAL A 599 -30.90 -12.94 -21.78
N PRO A 600 -31.83 -12.00 -22.08
CA PRO A 600 -31.64 -11.01 -23.15
C PRO A 600 -30.47 -10.05 -22.88
N THR A 601 -29.81 -9.58 -23.93
CA THR A 601 -28.89 -8.43 -23.85
C THR A 601 -29.63 -7.18 -23.39
N GLU A 602 -28.91 -6.21 -22.81
CA GLU A 602 -29.46 -5.01 -22.16
C GLU A 602 -30.22 -5.28 -20.84
N THR A 603 -30.25 -6.53 -20.35
CA THR A 603 -30.79 -6.83 -19.03
C THR A 603 -29.85 -6.29 -17.95
N GLN A 604 -30.38 -5.50 -17.02
CA GLN A 604 -29.64 -5.03 -15.86
C GLN A 604 -29.72 -6.02 -14.69
N PHE A 605 -28.59 -6.30 -14.06
CA PHE A 605 -28.47 -7.05 -12.82
C PHE A 605 -27.76 -6.22 -11.76
N VAL A 606 -28.13 -6.44 -10.50
CA VAL A 606 -27.28 -6.10 -9.36
C VAL A 606 -26.53 -7.37 -8.96
N VAL A 607 -25.22 -7.39 -9.18
CA VAL A 607 -24.33 -8.51 -8.87
C VAL A 607 -23.86 -8.38 -7.43
N ASP A 608 -24.16 -9.37 -6.58
CA ASP A 608 -23.68 -9.45 -5.20
C ASP A 608 -22.40 -10.29 -5.13
N LEU A 609 -21.28 -9.61 -4.88
CA LEU A 609 -19.95 -10.22 -4.71
C LEU A 609 -19.68 -10.62 -3.25
N GLY A 610 -20.65 -10.46 -2.35
CA GLY A 610 -20.58 -10.80 -0.93
C GLY A 610 -20.03 -9.67 -0.05
N GLY A 611 -20.37 -9.71 1.24
CA GLY A 611 -19.90 -8.72 2.22
C GLY A 611 -20.42 -7.30 1.93
N GLY A 612 -21.61 -7.18 1.32
CA GLY A 612 -22.25 -5.92 0.91
C GLY A 612 -21.61 -5.23 -0.30
N GLN A 613 -20.87 -5.99 -1.12
CA GLN A 613 -20.32 -5.50 -2.39
C GLN A 613 -21.34 -5.75 -3.51
N LEU A 614 -22.10 -4.71 -3.85
CA LEU A 614 -23.08 -4.73 -4.93
C LEU A 614 -22.55 -3.96 -6.13
N ALA A 615 -22.56 -4.57 -7.31
CA ALA A 615 -22.18 -3.94 -8.57
C ALA A 615 -23.35 -3.99 -9.55
N VAL A 616 -23.73 -2.83 -10.10
CA VAL A 616 -24.71 -2.79 -11.19
C VAL A 616 -24.03 -3.20 -12.48
N ALA A 617 -24.63 -4.13 -13.21
CA ALA A 617 -24.08 -4.68 -14.43
C ALA A 617 -25.15 -4.87 -15.52
N THR A 618 -24.76 -4.68 -16.77
CA THR A 618 -25.62 -4.89 -17.93
C THR A 618 -25.16 -6.13 -18.71
N VAL A 619 -26.10 -6.96 -19.15
CA VAL A 619 -25.81 -8.10 -20.02
C VAL A 619 -25.47 -7.60 -21.42
N VAL A 620 -24.20 -7.70 -21.80
CA VAL A 620 -23.71 -7.30 -23.14
C VAL A 620 -23.59 -8.48 -24.11
N ARG A 621 -23.54 -9.70 -23.57
CA ARG A 621 -23.49 -10.95 -24.36
C ARG A 621 -24.29 -12.04 -23.67
N SER A 622 -25.03 -12.81 -24.45
CA SER A 622 -25.74 -14.01 -23.97
C SER A 622 -25.49 -15.16 -24.93
N ALA A 623 -25.12 -16.32 -24.37
CA ALA A 623 -24.89 -17.55 -25.13
C ALA A 623 -25.38 -18.73 -24.29
N GLY A 624 -26.61 -19.20 -24.57
CA GLY A 624 -27.23 -20.30 -23.85
C GLY A 624 -27.37 -20.03 -22.35
N ASP A 625 -26.57 -20.73 -21.55
CA ASP A 625 -26.56 -20.63 -20.09
C ASP A 625 -25.54 -19.64 -19.52
N THR A 626 -24.80 -18.95 -20.39
CA THR A 626 -23.67 -18.10 -20.03
C THR A 626 -23.93 -16.64 -20.45
N GLN A 627 -23.69 -15.71 -19.53
CA GLN A 627 -23.87 -14.26 -19.77
C GLN A 627 -22.57 -13.50 -19.50
N GLY A 628 -22.21 -12.64 -20.45
CA GLY A 628 -21.17 -11.63 -20.28
C GLY A 628 -21.79 -10.34 -19.73
N LEU A 629 -21.29 -9.91 -18.58
CA LEU A 629 -21.73 -8.71 -17.89
C LEU A 629 -20.70 -7.59 -18.04
N GLU A 630 -21.16 -6.36 -18.18
CA GLU A 630 -20.38 -5.13 -18.11
C GLU A 630 -20.83 -4.32 -16.89
N PHE A 631 -19.90 -3.87 -16.05
CA PHE A 631 -20.19 -3.08 -14.86
C PHE A 631 -20.38 -1.61 -15.20
N GLU A 632 -21.39 -0.97 -14.62
CA GLU A 632 -21.60 0.48 -14.77
C GLU A 632 -20.48 1.30 -14.11
N THR A 633 -19.97 0.81 -12.97
CA THR A 633 -18.82 1.37 -12.27
C THR A 633 -17.71 0.33 -12.21
N PRO A 634 -16.49 0.65 -12.67
CA PRO A 634 -15.38 -0.28 -12.59
C PRO A 634 -15.06 -0.70 -11.15
N LEU A 635 -14.69 -1.96 -10.96
CA LEU A 635 -14.15 -2.47 -9.71
C LEU A 635 -12.74 -1.90 -9.47
N VAL A 636 -12.37 -1.84 -8.20
CA VAL A 636 -11.03 -1.40 -7.75
C VAL A 636 -10.22 -2.59 -7.26
N GLU A 637 -8.90 -2.47 -7.33
CA GLU A 637 -8.00 -3.53 -6.89
C GLU A 637 -8.04 -3.70 -5.37
N ASP A 638 -7.95 -4.95 -4.91
CA ASP A 638 -7.84 -5.26 -3.49
C ASP A 638 -6.40 -5.21 -2.96
N GLY A 639 -5.45 -4.90 -3.85
CA GLY A 639 -4.02 -4.79 -3.60
C GLY A 639 -3.22 -6.06 -3.82
N ALA A 640 -3.84 -7.17 -4.27
CA ALA A 640 -3.15 -8.44 -4.47
C ALA A 640 -3.79 -9.31 -5.57
N GLY A 641 -4.10 -8.67 -6.71
CA GLY A 641 -4.70 -9.30 -7.89
C GLY A 641 -6.18 -9.63 -7.76
N GLY A 642 -6.85 -9.26 -6.67
CA GLY A 642 -8.31 -9.35 -6.53
C GLY A 642 -9.01 -8.02 -6.86
N LEU A 643 -10.33 -8.09 -7.00
CA LEU A 643 -11.18 -6.95 -7.34
C LEU A 643 -12.32 -6.82 -6.33
N CYS A 644 -12.64 -5.58 -5.98
CA CYS A 644 -13.70 -5.24 -5.04
C CYS A 644 -14.47 -4.00 -5.48
N THR A 645 -15.68 -3.81 -4.95
CA THR A 645 -16.42 -2.57 -5.21
C THR A 645 -15.81 -1.39 -4.46
N ARG A 646 -15.85 -0.21 -5.06
CA ARG A 646 -15.33 1.03 -4.45
C ARG A 646 -15.98 1.34 -3.11
N HIS A 647 -17.30 1.13 -3.03
CA HIS A 647 -18.08 1.26 -1.80
C HIS A 647 -18.84 -0.03 -1.51
N ARG A 648 -19.16 -0.23 -0.23
CA ARG A 648 -20.07 -1.28 0.24
C ARG A 648 -21.36 -0.67 0.73
N VAL A 649 -22.44 -1.46 0.70
CA VAL A 649 -23.70 -1.07 1.35
C VAL A 649 -23.43 -0.76 2.82
N SER A 650 -23.83 0.42 3.28
CA SER A 650 -23.59 0.86 4.66
C SER A 650 -24.39 0.01 5.65
N PRO A 651 -23.75 -0.60 6.66
CA PRO A 651 -24.44 -1.28 7.76
C PRO A 651 -25.41 -0.36 8.50
N TYR A 652 -25.16 0.95 8.54
CA TYR A 652 -26.09 1.90 9.13
C TYR A 652 -27.38 2.06 8.31
N ALA A 653 -27.29 1.95 6.98
CA ALA A 653 -28.46 1.96 6.10
C ALA A 653 -29.31 0.70 6.28
N LEU A 654 -28.66 -0.46 6.39
CA LEU A 654 -29.32 -1.72 6.71
C LEU A 654 -29.97 -1.67 8.10
N ALA A 655 -29.28 -1.10 9.09
CA ALA A 655 -29.84 -0.96 10.43
C ALA A 655 -31.08 -0.05 10.47
N SER A 656 -31.08 1.05 9.69
CA SER A 656 -32.28 1.90 9.58
C SER A 656 -33.47 1.22 8.90
N ALA A 657 -33.24 0.17 8.11
CA ALA A 657 -34.29 -0.62 7.48
C ALA A 657 -34.75 -1.81 8.36
N GLY A 658 -34.18 -2.00 9.56
CA GLY A 658 -34.65 -2.98 10.56
C GLY A 658 -33.67 -4.11 10.89
N ALA A 659 -32.49 -4.17 10.27
CA ALA A 659 -31.46 -5.15 10.61
C ALA A 659 -30.68 -4.78 11.89
N PRO A 660 -30.11 -5.74 12.65
CA PRO A 660 -29.17 -5.43 13.70
C PRO A 660 -27.89 -4.81 13.12
N LEU A 661 -27.36 -3.77 13.76
CA LEU A 661 -26.07 -3.18 13.38
C LEU A 661 -24.94 -4.18 13.68
N ALA A 662 -24.43 -4.82 12.64
CA ALA A 662 -23.35 -5.79 12.68
C ALA A 662 -22.43 -5.62 11.47
N ALA A 663 -21.21 -6.14 11.57
CA ALA A 663 -20.32 -6.28 10.42
C ALA A 663 -20.97 -7.17 9.34
N LEU A 664 -20.62 -6.94 8.08
CA LEU A 664 -21.18 -7.68 6.96
C LEU A 664 -20.49 -9.05 6.88
N SER A 665 -21.24 -10.13 7.11
CA SER A 665 -20.72 -11.49 7.00
C SER A 665 -20.27 -11.80 5.55
N PRO A 666 -19.22 -12.63 5.36
CA PRO A 666 -18.97 -13.26 4.07
C PRO A 666 -20.12 -14.24 3.76
N GLY A 667 -20.76 -14.08 2.60
CA GLY A 667 -21.86 -14.95 2.15
C GLY A 667 -23.27 -14.39 2.42
N ASP A 668 -24.08 -14.46 1.36
CA ASP A 668 -25.49 -14.08 1.21
C ASP A 668 -25.90 -12.70 1.72
N TYR A 669 -26.16 -11.76 0.80
CA TYR A 669 -27.18 -10.75 1.06
C TYR A 669 -28.54 -11.45 1.22
N LYS A 670 -28.91 -11.78 2.46
CA LYS A 670 -30.29 -12.13 2.77
C LYS A 670 -31.11 -10.85 2.65
N ALA A 671 -31.84 -10.72 1.55
CA ALA A 671 -32.92 -9.75 1.44
C ALA A 671 -33.73 -9.78 2.74
N MET A 672 -33.96 -8.60 3.34
CA MET A 672 -34.66 -8.52 4.62
C MET A 672 -35.96 -9.30 4.56
N GLN A 673 -36.14 -10.23 5.50
CA GLN A 673 -37.49 -10.64 5.89
C GLN A 673 -38.13 -9.47 6.62
N GLY A 674 -38.84 -8.63 5.86
CA GLY A 674 -39.75 -7.62 6.41
C GLY A 674 -39.23 -6.19 6.31
N GLY A 675 -39.52 -5.55 5.17
CA GLY A 675 -39.25 -4.14 4.96
C GLY A 675 -40.08 -3.53 3.83
N GLY A 676 -41.41 -3.67 3.88
CA GLY A 676 -42.34 -2.86 3.06
C GLY A 676 -43.26 -3.65 2.12
N LEU A 677 -44.51 -3.84 2.58
CA LEU A 677 -45.74 -4.11 1.82
C LEU A 677 -45.84 -5.43 1.03
N ASN A 678 -46.56 -6.39 1.63
CA ASN A 678 -47.41 -7.40 0.98
C ASN A 678 -47.56 -7.27 -0.54
N SER A 679 -46.57 -7.76 -1.29
CA SER A 679 -46.67 -8.02 -2.72
C SER A 679 -46.49 -9.53 -2.92
N PRO A 680 -47.35 -10.19 -3.70
CA PRO A 680 -47.24 -11.63 -3.94
C PRO A 680 -45.85 -11.92 -4.51
N GLY A 681 -45.19 -12.97 -4.00
CA GLY A 681 -43.80 -13.32 -4.32
C GLY A 681 -43.48 -13.11 -5.80
N SER A 682 -42.47 -12.28 -6.06
CA SER A 682 -41.99 -11.93 -7.40
C SER A 682 -41.80 -13.21 -8.23
N ILE A 683 -42.42 -13.25 -9.40
CA ILE A 683 -42.28 -14.38 -10.32
C ILE A 683 -40.90 -14.28 -10.96
N PRO A 684 -40.07 -15.34 -10.95
CA PRO A 684 -38.78 -15.31 -11.62
C PRO A 684 -38.97 -15.08 -13.12
N LYS A 685 -38.34 -14.03 -13.65
CA LYS A 685 -38.34 -13.67 -15.07
C LYS A 685 -37.48 -14.61 -15.93
N PHE A 686 -36.37 -15.10 -15.36
CA PHE A 686 -35.44 -16.01 -16.02
C PHE A 686 -35.51 -17.42 -15.40
N ALA A 687 -35.33 -18.44 -16.24
CA ALA A 687 -35.25 -19.83 -15.81
C ALA A 687 -33.79 -20.25 -15.59
N TYR A 688 -33.56 -21.20 -14.67
CA TYR A 688 -32.26 -21.84 -14.55
C TYR A 688 -32.02 -22.78 -15.74
N ALA A 689 -30.79 -22.77 -16.25
CA ALA A 689 -30.39 -23.74 -17.26
C ALA A 689 -30.42 -25.17 -16.67
N PRO A 690 -30.85 -26.18 -17.45
CA PRO A 690 -30.88 -27.56 -16.97
C PRO A 690 -29.47 -28.02 -16.57
N VAL A 691 -29.35 -28.60 -15.37
CA VAL A 691 -28.08 -29.13 -14.87
C VAL A 691 -27.71 -30.36 -15.70
N GLY A 692 -26.87 -30.18 -16.73
CA GLY A 692 -26.28 -31.30 -17.47
C GLY A 692 -26.32 -31.23 -19.00
N SER A 693 -25.96 -30.11 -19.63
CA SER A 693 -25.50 -30.10 -21.02
C SER A 693 -24.04 -29.66 -21.08
N TYR A 694 -23.13 -30.64 -21.14
CA TYR A 694 -21.78 -30.41 -21.63
C TYR A 694 -21.86 -30.15 -23.14
N GLU A 695 -21.20 -29.10 -23.63
CA GLU A 695 -20.57 -29.14 -24.95
C GLU A 695 -19.42 -28.13 -25.01
N ALA A 696 -18.25 -28.65 -25.41
CA ALA A 696 -17.10 -27.87 -25.79
C ALA A 696 -17.41 -27.11 -27.09
N ALA A 697 -17.15 -25.80 -27.10
CA ALA A 697 -16.89 -25.00 -28.29
C ALA A 697 -16.14 -23.74 -27.89
#